data_AF-A0A1D2WB78-F1
#
_entry.id   AF-A0A1D2WB78-F1
#
_cell.length_a   1.000
_cell.length_b   1.000
_cell.length_c   1.000
_cell.angle_alpha   90.00
_cell.angle_beta   90.00
_cell.angle_gamma   90.00
#
_symmetry.space_group_name_H-M   'P 1'
#
loop_
_entity.id
_entity.type
_entity.pdbx_description
1 polymer ?
#
loop_
_entity_poly.entity_id
_entity_poly.type
_entity_poly.pdbx_seq_one_letter_code
_entity_poly.pdbx_strand_id
1 'polypeptide(L)'
;MITRKTKFLIPLLLLSLTLLFCLNAVSAASGDAIYVNSSSGNDSWDGQSAAYNSTTGSGPKLSIKNATGTVNKGGIIHISNGQYAGKNNTNVTIDKNMTIIGESLAGTIINGTDTSWIFHINSGITVTIHNLTLANGNSTTGGAIENYGNLTATNCIFTGNTAGWDGTNTNYGGAINNQGTLTVNNCIFNNNSARVGGAIYNSPDSTLNVNNSIFTDNTGKLGGAIYNHGSSTVKDSTFTKNTAQRGGAIFNLNYDLLLNVDNCIFTDNDAASNFGGAIYNNAGNVTVKDSTFTDNSALNKGGSVYNEGLFNVISCKFTGNTADYGGAIYNWDTLNIKGSTFTGNCASTSGGAIYNIKGILNATNSTFMQNNATQGGAIYNNGTSTFTGCIFNNNTVSAIGDAIGGAINNIGTLAVINCTFNNNSASGNYNAMGGAICNLCQVSNSGSSSVNCTVTNCTFKGNIAQIGGAICNLCQVINSSSGSVNCTVTNCTFTSNTATDYDGGAICNRCSARGGSGFTNCTVTGCIFTNNTAVVGGALSNSASTLNANFNRFYNNTAATSGNALYCNNGSTDANYNWWSSNKDPKTIPNLIVENDGSVDVGIWVILTVKANPTTINNTQKSTITADLNHINGGGDLVGGHIPDGPVTLNVPWGSYTSPRITHSITLNTTNGVVNAVFYAKEGAMNASYNPVKITALADGYTTNDTESAYITINKTSDLYLKTKSNNNNPTVGEKFLLTYKLGNYGPDAAKNVTITFQIPEGLDFVNIKVDSGNFIYNETTRTVTWTLDSVPVGDPYLYLTVQAAGDGTYKITPIITSATYNLNSGDLGIITINVQPNSNNSGNGNSKNTVNAASKTTIGLQDTGLPLNYLILALLMVLSGLIPKRK
;
A
#
# COMPACT_ATOMS: atom_id res chain seq x y z
N MET A 1 10.82 -20.56 -9.08
CA MET A 1 11.44 -21.87 -8.77
C MET A 1 12.74 -21.93 -9.56
N ILE A 2 13.88 -22.33 -8.96
CA ILE A 2 15.25 -22.00 -9.43
C ILE A 2 15.51 -20.47 -9.26
N THR A 3 16.65 -19.96 -8.76
CA THR A 3 17.91 -20.58 -8.27
C THR A 3 18.05 -20.56 -6.74
N ARG A 4 18.58 -21.65 -6.17
CA ARG A 4 19.19 -21.74 -4.82
C ARG A 4 20.53 -22.48 -5.00
N LYS A 5 21.65 -21.93 -4.50
CA LYS A 5 22.98 -22.56 -4.18
C LYS A 5 24.16 -21.65 -4.55
N THR A 6 24.55 -20.71 -3.68
CA THR A 6 25.84 -19.98 -3.80
C THR A 6 26.39 -19.34 -2.50
N LYS A 7 25.65 -19.33 -1.38
CA LYS A 7 26.05 -18.64 -0.12
C LYS A 7 26.50 -19.59 1.01
N PHE A 8 27.27 -20.64 0.71
CA PHE A 8 27.74 -21.61 1.73
C PHE A 8 29.26 -21.89 1.75
N LEU A 9 30.07 -21.27 0.88
CA LEU A 9 31.54 -21.49 0.84
C LEU A 9 32.38 -20.34 1.41
N ILE A 10 31.79 -19.18 1.72
CA ILE A 10 32.52 -18.00 2.20
C ILE A 10 33.03 -18.13 3.67
N PRO A 11 32.34 -18.80 4.61
CA PRO A 11 32.84 -18.93 5.99
C PRO A 11 34.20 -19.62 6.10
N LEU A 12 34.47 -20.60 5.23
CA LEU A 12 35.70 -21.39 5.27
C LEU A 12 36.94 -20.59 4.82
N LEU A 13 36.76 -19.60 3.93
CA LEU A 13 37.85 -18.78 3.39
C LEU A 13 38.29 -17.66 4.36
N LEU A 14 37.38 -17.24 5.25
CA LEU A 14 37.67 -16.27 6.31
C LEU A 14 38.43 -16.90 7.49
N LEU A 15 38.21 -18.19 7.76
CA LEU A 15 38.90 -18.93 8.82
C LEU A 15 40.43 -18.97 8.62
N SER A 16 40.89 -19.03 7.37
CA SER A 16 42.31 -18.95 7.00
C SER A 16 42.88 -17.53 7.00
N LEU A 17 42.04 -16.49 7.02
CA LEU A 17 42.48 -15.09 6.87
C LEU A 17 42.52 -14.34 8.21
N THR A 18 41.65 -14.67 9.16
CA THR A 18 41.71 -14.14 10.54
C THR A 18 42.97 -14.59 11.27
N LEU A 19 43.47 -15.80 10.97
CA LEU A 19 44.75 -16.33 11.44
C LEU A 19 45.95 -15.41 11.15
N LEU A 20 45.84 -14.55 10.12
CA LEU A 20 46.91 -13.65 9.68
C LEU A 20 46.82 -12.23 10.28
N PHE A 21 45.66 -11.83 10.80
CA PHE A 21 45.44 -10.48 11.33
C PHE A 21 45.56 -10.39 12.85
N CYS A 22 45.31 -11.46 13.60
CA CYS A 22 45.49 -11.46 15.05
C CYS A 22 46.96 -11.35 15.51
N LEU A 23 47.95 -11.60 14.65
CA LEU A 23 49.36 -11.43 14.98
C LEU A 23 49.86 -9.98 14.95
N ASN A 24 49.20 -9.07 14.23
CA ASN A 24 49.76 -7.75 13.90
C ASN A 24 49.52 -6.63 14.94
N ALA A 25 49.21 -6.99 16.19
CA ALA A 25 49.00 -6.04 17.29
C ALA A 25 49.84 -6.35 18.55
N VAL A 26 50.60 -7.44 18.56
CA VAL A 26 51.59 -7.72 19.62
C VAL A 26 52.96 -7.26 19.10
N SER A 27 53.57 -6.29 19.77
CA SER A 27 54.98 -5.95 19.47
C SER A 27 55.86 -7.13 19.87
N ALA A 28 56.81 -7.49 18.99
CA ALA A 28 57.64 -8.68 19.14
C ALA A 28 58.72 -8.51 20.23
N ALA A 29 58.29 -8.49 21.49
CA ALA A 29 59.13 -8.87 22.63
C ALA A 29 59.17 -10.40 22.70
N SER A 30 60.37 -10.98 22.80
CA SER A 30 60.58 -12.42 22.90
C SER A 30 60.21 -12.94 24.30
N GLY A 31 58.91 -13.01 24.59
CA GLY A 31 58.39 -13.61 25.82
C GLY A 31 58.46 -15.13 25.75
N ASP A 32 59.12 -15.76 26.73
CA ASP A 32 59.32 -17.21 26.76
C ASP A 32 57.99 -17.99 26.76
N ALA A 33 58.00 -19.10 26.01
CA ALA A 33 56.87 -20.01 25.92
C ALA A 33 56.93 -21.07 27.04
N ILE A 34 55.86 -21.21 27.80
CA ILE A 34 55.71 -22.22 28.85
C ILE A 34 54.63 -23.23 28.44
N TYR A 35 55.00 -24.49 28.36
CA TYR A 35 54.11 -25.59 28.01
C TYR A 35 53.52 -26.25 29.26
N VAL A 36 52.27 -26.72 29.17
CA VAL A 36 51.54 -27.40 30.25
C VAL A 36 50.90 -28.66 29.70
N ASN A 37 51.01 -29.78 30.42
CA ASN A 37 50.42 -31.05 30.04
C ASN A 37 49.91 -31.83 31.27
N SER A 38 48.61 -32.10 31.32
CA SER A 38 47.95 -32.75 32.48
C SER A 38 48.32 -34.23 32.70
N SER A 39 48.91 -34.92 31.71
CA SER A 39 49.21 -36.36 31.77
C SER A 39 50.70 -36.69 31.73
N SER A 40 51.53 -35.83 31.17
CA SER A 40 52.99 -36.03 31.04
C SER A 40 53.85 -34.93 31.67
N GLY A 41 53.25 -33.85 32.17
CA GLY A 41 53.97 -32.72 32.77
C GLY A 41 54.45 -32.95 34.21
N ASN A 42 55.38 -32.11 34.64
CA ASN A 42 55.85 -32.05 36.02
C ASN A 42 56.18 -30.60 36.40
N ASP A 43 55.67 -30.13 37.53
CA ASP A 43 55.85 -28.75 37.99
C ASP A 43 57.31 -28.40 38.37
N SER A 44 58.16 -29.41 38.61
CA SER A 44 59.59 -29.22 38.86
C SER A 44 60.43 -28.99 37.60
N TRP A 45 59.90 -29.18 36.39
CA TRP A 45 60.58 -28.82 35.14
C TRP A 45 60.46 -27.33 34.85
N ASP A 46 61.28 -26.81 33.93
CA ASP A 46 61.28 -25.38 33.58
C ASP A 46 60.02 -24.91 32.83
N GLY A 47 59.29 -25.82 32.16
CA GLY A 47 58.17 -25.48 31.28
C GLY A 47 58.57 -25.12 29.85
N GLN A 48 59.86 -25.05 29.50
CA GLN A 48 60.33 -24.47 28.22
C GLN A 48 60.21 -25.42 27.01
N SER A 49 59.87 -26.69 27.23
CA SER A 49 59.70 -27.71 26.18
C SER A 49 58.32 -28.37 26.26
N ALA A 50 57.70 -28.61 25.11
CA ALA A 50 56.40 -29.28 25.02
C ALA A 50 56.43 -30.78 25.40
N ALA A 51 57.62 -31.39 25.39
CA ALA A 51 57.87 -32.77 25.81
C ALA A 51 59.14 -32.85 26.67
N TYR A 52 59.23 -33.84 27.56
CA TYR A 52 60.38 -34.00 28.44
C TYR A 52 61.66 -34.34 27.66
N ASN A 53 62.72 -33.58 27.90
CA ASN A 53 64.05 -33.75 27.35
C ASN A 53 65.02 -34.15 28.48
N SER A 54 65.38 -35.44 28.53
CA SER A 54 66.29 -35.98 29.55
C SER A 54 67.70 -35.39 29.53
N THR A 55 68.12 -34.75 28.43
CA THR A 55 69.45 -34.15 28.29
C THR A 55 69.53 -32.75 28.90
N THR A 56 68.42 -31.99 28.89
CA THR A 56 68.36 -30.64 29.48
C THR A 56 67.58 -30.58 30.80
N GLY A 57 66.78 -31.61 31.11
CA GLY A 57 65.83 -31.59 32.22
C GLY A 57 64.56 -30.77 31.94
N SER A 58 64.45 -30.16 30.75
CA SER A 58 63.32 -29.34 30.34
C SER A 58 62.10 -30.18 29.98
N GLY A 59 60.90 -29.66 30.19
CA GLY A 59 59.63 -30.32 29.89
C GLY A 59 58.42 -29.51 30.37
N PRO A 60 57.20 -29.94 30.03
CA PRO A 60 55.99 -29.16 30.32
C PRO A 60 55.63 -29.18 31.81
N LYS A 61 55.10 -28.07 32.32
CA LYS A 61 54.50 -28.01 33.67
C LYS A 61 53.31 -28.97 33.77
N LEU A 62 53.02 -29.45 34.98
CA LEU A 62 51.82 -30.27 35.23
C LEU A 62 50.59 -29.39 35.42
N SER A 63 50.76 -28.26 36.11
CA SER A 63 49.65 -27.40 36.55
C SER A 63 49.75 -25.94 36.08
N ILE A 64 48.58 -25.36 35.82
CA ILE A 64 48.43 -24.02 35.24
C ILE A 64 49.03 -22.96 36.18
N LYS A 65 48.87 -23.08 37.50
CA LYS A 65 49.43 -22.14 38.47
C LYS A 65 50.96 -22.10 38.48
N ASN A 66 51.62 -23.23 38.21
CA ASN A 66 53.08 -23.24 38.08
C ASN A 66 53.52 -22.67 36.73
N ALA A 67 52.70 -22.79 35.68
CA ALA A 67 52.95 -22.13 34.40
C ALA A 67 52.79 -20.59 34.49
N THR A 68 51.69 -20.08 35.08
CA THR A 68 51.49 -18.64 35.30
C THR A 68 52.53 -18.05 36.25
N GLY A 69 52.94 -18.81 37.28
CA GLY A 69 54.07 -18.45 38.15
C GLY A 69 55.40 -18.34 37.41
N THR A 70 55.70 -19.28 36.50
CA THR A 70 57.00 -19.36 35.79
C THR A 70 57.11 -18.42 34.59
N VAL A 71 56.02 -18.15 33.86
CA VAL A 71 56.07 -17.35 32.63
C VAL A 71 56.55 -15.92 32.89
N ASN A 72 57.35 -15.38 31.96
CA ASN A 72 57.80 -14.00 31.97
C ASN A 72 56.67 -13.02 31.60
N LYS A 73 56.78 -11.75 32.00
CA LYS A 73 55.77 -10.72 31.69
C LYS A 73 55.67 -10.51 30.17
N GLY A 74 54.49 -10.80 29.62
CA GLY A 74 54.21 -10.79 28.17
C GLY A 74 54.40 -12.14 27.47
N GLY A 75 54.86 -13.17 28.18
CA GLY A 75 55.07 -14.52 27.63
C GLY A 75 53.77 -15.29 27.37
N ILE A 76 53.94 -16.50 26.80
CA ILE A 76 52.85 -17.33 26.29
C ILE A 76 52.81 -18.66 27.04
N ILE A 77 51.62 -19.09 27.44
CA ILE A 77 51.36 -20.40 28.03
C ILE A 77 50.61 -21.26 27.01
N HIS A 78 51.21 -22.38 26.61
CA HIS A 78 50.58 -23.39 25.74
C HIS A 78 50.09 -24.57 26.57
N ILE A 79 48.78 -24.79 26.59
CA ILE A 79 48.13 -25.85 27.36
C ILE A 79 47.71 -26.96 26.40
N SER A 80 48.29 -28.16 26.52
CA SER A 80 47.95 -29.29 25.65
C SER A 80 46.51 -29.75 25.86
N ASN A 81 46.01 -30.58 24.96
CA ASN A 81 44.76 -31.32 25.17
C ASN A 81 44.85 -32.14 26.47
N GLY A 82 43.76 -32.13 27.26
CA GLY A 82 43.72 -32.66 28.62
C GLY A 82 42.67 -31.97 29.49
N GLN A 83 42.31 -32.61 30.62
CA GLN A 83 41.40 -32.06 31.62
C GLN A 83 42.21 -31.58 32.85
N TYR A 84 42.28 -30.26 33.04
CA TYR A 84 43.02 -29.59 34.09
C TYR A 84 42.08 -29.29 35.25
N ALA A 85 42.13 -30.13 36.29
CA ALA A 85 41.24 -30.07 37.44
C ALA A 85 42.03 -30.05 38.76
N GLY A 86 41.36 -29.67 39.85
CA GLY A 86 41.90 -29.74 41.21
C GLY A 86 43.04 -28.77 41.52
N LYS A 87 43.85 -29.13 42.52
CA LYS A 87 44.89 -28.26 43.11
C LYS A 87 45.86 -27.75 42.04
N ASN A 88 46.15 -26.44 42.08
CA ASN A 88 47.00 -25.70 41.14
C ASN A 88 46.45 -25.54 39.70
N ASN A 89 45.25 -26.06 39.39
CA ASN A 89 44.56 -25.80 38.11
C ASN A 89 43.33 -24.88 38.27
N THR A 90 42.81 -24.76 39.48
CA THR A 90 41.78 -23.79 39.90
C THR A 90 42.37 -22.79 40.90
N ASN A 91 41.69 -21.68 41.16
CA ASN A 91 42.14 -20.60 42.06
C ASN A 91 43.56 -20.11 41.68
N VAL A 92 43.67 -19.69 40.41
CA VAL A 92 44.91 -19.20 39.78
C VAL A 92 44.84 -17.68 39.59
N THR A 93 45.47 -16.94 40.50
CA THR A 93 45.69 -15.49 40.34
C THR A 93 46.62 -15.23 39.15
N ILE A 94 46.30 -14.22 38.35
CA ILE A 94 47.13 -13.73 37.25
C ILE A 94 47.57 -12.29 37.59
N ASP A 95 48.86 -12.15 37.89
CA ASP A 95 49.51 -10.95 38.44
C ASP A 95 50.44 -10.22 37.44
N LYS A 96 50.58 -10.76 36.23
CA LYS A 96 51.47 -10.29 35.17
C LYS A 96 50.80 -10.48 33.81
N ASN A 97 51.11 -9.63 32.84
CA ASN A 97 50.56 -9.75 31.49
C ASN A 97 51.00 -11.08 30.85
N MET A 98 50.10 -11.78 30.16
CA MET A 98 50.39 -13.06 29.49
C MET A 98 49.33 -13.43 28.45
N THR A 99 49.67 -14.39 27.57
CA THR A 99 48.72 -15.05 26.68
C THR A 99 48.60 -16.53 27.07
N ILE A 100 47.37 -17.07 27.13
CA ILE A 100 47.08 -18.48 27.42
C ILE A 100 46.39 -19.09 26.20
N ILE A 101 46.96 -20.16 25.65
CA ILE A 101 46.52 -20.80 24.40
C ILE A 101 46.30 -22.29 24.65
N GLY A 102 45.07 -22.78 24.44
CA GLY A 102 44.80 -24.20 24.38
C GLY A 102 45.16 -24.81 23.02
N GLU A 103 45.50 -26.09 23.02
CA GLU A 103 45.75 -26.89 21.81
C GLU A 103 44.46 -27.09 21.00
N SER A 104 43.31 -27.33 21.67
CA SER A 104 42.02 -27.29 21.00
C SER A 104 40.88 -26.85 21.92
N LEU A 105 39.92 -26.12 21.34
CA LEU A 105 38.73 -25.59 22.00
C LEU A 105 38.00 -26.61 22.89
N ALA A 106 37.79 -27.84 22.39
CA ALA A 106 37.04 -28.89 23.08
C ALA A 106 37.93 -29.90 23.83
N GLY A 107 39.22 -29.99 23.51
CA GLY A 107 40.14 -30.95 24.12
C GLY A 107 41.00 -30.36 25.26
N THR A 108 41.25 -29.06 25.26
CA THR A 108 41.86 -28.35 26.40
C THR A 108 40.75 -27.83 27.32
N ILE A 109 40.47 -28.58 28.40
CA ILE A 109 39.40 -28.29 29.34
C ILE A 109 39.99 -27.93 30.70
N ILE A 110 39.80 -26.68 31.14
CA ILE A 110 40.10 -26.28 32.52
C ILE A 110 38.80 -26.39 33.33
N ASN A 111 38.79 -27.23 34.36
CA ASN A 111 37.60 -27.63 35.10
C ASN A 111 37.69 -27.17 36.57
N GLY A 112 36.80 -26.25 36.96
CA GLY A 112 36.68 -25.71 38.31
C GLY A 112 36.24 -26.71 39.38
N THR A 113 35.69 -27.86 38.95
CA THR A 113 35.19 -28.93 39.83
C THR A 113 34.20 -28.46 40.90
N ASP A 114 33.46 -27.39 40.60
CA ASP A 114 32.49 -26.73 41.47
C ASP A 114 33.06 -26.19 42.80
N THR A 115 34.38 -25.91 42.84
CA THR A 115 35.11 -25.51 44.07
C THR A 115 35.50 -24.03 44.18
N SER A 116 35.79 -23.36 43.07
CA SER A 116 36.30 -21.98 43.07
C SER A 116 36.21 -21.36 41.66
N TRP A 117 36.57 -20.09 41.54
CA TRP A 117 36.96 -19.49 40.26
C TRP A 117 38.20 -20.16 39.69
N ILE A 118 38.33 -20.17 38.36
CA ILE A 118 39.50 -20.71 37.66
C ILE A 118 40.60 -19.64 37.64
N PHE A 119 40.26 -18.42 37.19
CA PHE A 119 41.19 -17.29 37.12
C PHE A 119 40.68 -16.05 37.88
N HIS A 120 41.59 -15.35 38.57
CA HIS A 120 41.37 -13.99 39.06
C HIS A 120 42.46 -13.09 38.46
N ILE A 121 42.07 -12.09 37.68
CA ILE A 121 42.99 -11.21 36.95
C ILE A 121 43.11 -9.89 37.71
N ASN A 122 44.32 -9.60 38.19
CA ASN A 122 44.60 -8.40 38.98
C ASN A 122 44.40 -7.11 38.16
N SER A 123 44.15 -5.99 38.84
CA SER A 123 44.01 -4.69 38.19
C SER A 123 45.30 -4.26 37.46
N GLY A 124 45.14 -3.61 36.30
CA GLY A 124 46.23 -3.19 35.43
C GLY A 124 46.90 -4.32 34.62
N ILE A 125 46.46 -5.57 34.74
CA ILE A 125 47.02 -6.71 34.02
C ILE A 125 46.26 -6.98 32.72
N THR A 126 46.99 -7.21 31.63
CA THR A 126 46.42 -7.61 30.33
C THR A 126 46.58 -9.10 30.10
N VAL A 127 45.47 -9.81 29.87
CA VAL A 127 45.45 -11.27 29.64
C VAL A 127 44.69 -11.58 28.35
N THR A 128 45.28 -12.41 27.50
CA THR A 128 44.58 -13.01 26.35
C THR A 128 44.38 -14.50 26.61
N ILE A 129 43.16 -15.01 26.42
CA ILE A 129 42.82 -16.44 26.52
C ILE A 129 42.27 -16.92 25.17
N HIS A 130 42.79 -18.03 24.65
CA HIS A 130 42.48 -18.53 23.32
C HIS A 130 42.30 -20.06 23.27
N ASN A 131 41.33 -20.53 22.47
CA ASN A 131 41.20 -21.91 22.00
C ASN A 131 41.09 -22.97 23.11
N LEU A 132 40.28 -22.71 24.15
CA LEU A 132 40.08 -23.64 25.27
C LEU A 132 38.67 -23.57 25.88
N THR A 133 38.33 -24.57 26.69
CA THR A 133 37.10 -24.64 27.49
C THR A 133 37.37 -24.32 28.96
N LEU A 134 36.50 -23.51 29.56
CA LEU A 134 36.43 -23.16 30.99
C LEU A 134 35.09 -23.69 31.53
N ALA A 135 35.15 -24.72 32.39
CA ALA A 135 33.97 -25.48 32.79
C ALA A 135 33.83 -25.63 34.32
N ASN A 136 32.58 -25.64 34.81
CA ASN A 136 32.20 -25.95 36.20
C ASN A 136 33.03 -25.18 37.25
N GLY A 137 33.38 -23.93 36.96
CA GLY A 137 33.85 -22.97 37.96
C GLY A 137 32.70 -22.51 38.84
N ASN A 138 32.90 -22.45 40.16
CA ASN A 138 31.86 -22.10 41.12
C ASN A 138 32.42 -21.17 42.18
N SER A 139 31.90 -19.95 42.25
CA SER A 139 32.38 -18.87 43.11
C SER A 139 31.22 -18.04 43.62
N THR A 140 31.41 -17.18 44.62
CA THR A 140 30.44 -16.12 44.91
C THR A 140 30.41 -15.07 43.79
N THR A 141 31.56 -14.78 43.17
CA THR A 141 31.70 -13.87 42.02
C THR A 141 32.57 -14.49 40.93
N GLY A 142 32.15 -14.37 39.67
CA GLY A 142 32.96 -14.76 38.51
C GLY A 142 33.25 -16.26 38.46
N GLY A 143 32.21 -17.08 38.26
CA GLY A 143 32.30 -18.54 38.45
C GLY A 143 33.48 -19.20 37.73
N ALA A 144 33.77 -18.82 36.47
CA ALA A 144 35.04 -19.17 35.83
C ALA A 144 36.13 -18.11 36.03
N ILE A 145 35.82 -16.83 35.82
CA ILE A 145 36.79 -15.74 35.85
C ILE A 145 36.28 -14.52 36.62
N GLU A 146 37.12 -13.97 37.49
CA GLU A 146 36.99 -12.63 38.01
C GLU A 146 38.04 -11.71 37.37
N ASN A 147 37.61 -10.59 36.75
CA ASN A 147 38.48 -9.72 35.96
C ASN A 147 38.48 -8.27 36.47
N TYR A 148 39.56 -7.87 37.15
CA TYR A 148 39.85 -6.46 37.44
C TYR A 148 40.80 -5.82 36.40
N GLY A 149 41.31 -6.60 35.45
CA GLY A 149 42.26 -6.18 34.42
C GLY A 149 41.62 -5.97 33.04
N ASN A 150 42.43 -6.19 32.00
CA ASN A 150 42.01 -6.18 30.60
C ASN A 150 42.08 -7.61 30.03
N LEU A 151 40.92 -8.27 29.95
CA LEU A 151 40.78 -9.65 29.45
C LEU A 151 40.28 -9.65 28.01
N THR A 152 41.01 -10.33 27.12
CA THR A 152 40.53 -10.73 25.79
C THR A 152 40.34 -12.24 25.74
N ALA A 153 39.09 -12.71 25.69
CA ALA A 153 38.76 -14.11 25.42
C ALA A 153 38.41 -14.27 23.93
N THR A 154 39.11 -15.14 23.20
CA THR A 154 38.88 -15.35 21.76
C THR A 154 38.79 -16.83 21.42
N ASN A 155 37.71 -17.29 20.79
CA ASN A 155 37.47 -18.70 20.48
C ASN A 155 37.58 -19.58 21.74
N CYS A 156 36.71 -19.33 22.73
CA CYS A 156 36.66 -20.07 24.00
C CYS A 156 35.23 -20.51 24.34
N ILE A 157 35.10 -21.63 25.05
CA ILE A 157 33.81 -22.09 25.62
C ILE A 157 33.82 -21.82 27.13
N PHE A 158 32.74 -21.23 27.64
CA PHE A 158 32.43 -21.10 29.06
C PHE A 158 31.15 -21.91 29.32
N THR A 159 31.25 -23.03 30.05
CA THR A 159 30.11 -23.93 30.23
C THR A 159 29.89 -24.42 31.67
N GLY A 160 28.64 -24.43 32.14
CA GLY A 160 28.29 -24.94 33.48
C GLY A 160 28.82 -24.11 34.65
N ASN A 161 29.39 -22.92 34.40
CA ASN A 161 29.99 -22.11 35.46
C ASN A 161 28.91 -21.36 36.25
N THR A 162 29.09 -21.28 37.57
CA THR A 162 28.06 -20.82 38.51
C THR A 162 28.59 -19.73 39.45
N ALA A 163 27.83 -18.64 39.59
CA ALA A 163 27.97 -17.71 40.71
C ALA A 163 27.00 -18.16 41.82
N GLY A 164 27.49 -19.03 42.71
CA GLY A 164 26.71 -19.75 43.71
C GLY A 164 26.06 -18.83 44.75
N TRP A 165 24.87 -19.22 45.22
CA TRP A 165 24.16 -18.50 46.28
C TRP A 165 24.78 -18.76 47.65
N ASP A 166 25.30 -17.69 48.24
CA ASP A 166 26.00 -17.61 49.53
C ASP A 166 25.13 -16.99 50.65
N GLY A 167 23.84 -16.75 50.37
CA GLY A 167 22.93 -16.01 51.26
C GLY A 167 22.99 -14.50 51.10
N THR A 168 23.89 -13.96 50.27
CA THR A 168 24.06 -12.51 50.07
C THR A 168 23.39 -12.02 48.78
N ASN A 169 23.50 -10.71 48.52
CA ASN A 169 23.05 -10.12 47.26
C ASN A 169 24.18 -9.95 46.21
N THR A 170 25.34 -10.60 46.34
CA THR A 170 26.53 -10.35 45.47
C THR A 170 26.89 -11.46 44.47
N ASN A 171 25.98 -12.36 44.12
CA ASN A 171 26.25 -13.45 43.16
C ASN A 171 26.28 -12.95 41.70
N TYR A 172 27.45 -12.46 41.27
CA TYR A 172 27.70 -11.76 40.00
C TYR A 172 28.47 -12.63 38.99
N GLY A 173 27.96 -12.76 37.76
CA GLY A 173 28.72 -13.28 36.62
C GLY A 173 28.98 -14.79 36.69
N GLY A 174 28.06 -15.61 36.20
CA GLY A 174 28.15 -17.07 36.32
C GLY A 174 29.38 -17.66 35.62
N ALA A 175 29.74 -17.13 34.45
CA ALA A 175 31.06 -17.33 33.86
C ALA A 175 32.05 -16.23 34.26
N ILE A 176 31.71 -14.95 34.07
CA ILE A 176 32.66 -13.83 34.24
C ILE A 176 32.07 -12.67 35.06
N ASN A 177 32.77 -12.29 36.13
CA ASN A 177 32.59 -11.02 36.84
C ASN A 177 33.57 -10.00 36.25
N ASN A 178 33.10 -9.07 35.40
CA ASN A 178 33.93 -8.00 34.86
C ASN A 178 33.87 -6.74 35.74
N GLN A 179 35.04 -6.33 36.20
CA GLN A 179 35.32 -5.12 36.98
C GLN A 179 36.35 -4.21 36.25
N GLY A 180 36.70 -4.55 35.00
CA GLY A 180 37.68 -3.83 34.18
C GLY A 180 37.28 -3.79 32.71
N THR A 181 38.17 -4.18 31.80
CA THR A 181 37.86 -4.32 30.37
C THR A 181 37.74 -5.79 30.00
N LEU A 182 36.65 -6.16 29.33
CA LEU A 182 36.40 -7.50 28.82
C LEU A 182 36.06 -7.43 27.32
N THR A 183 36.88 -8.10 26.50
CA THR A 183 36.62 -8.32 25.08
C THR A 183 36.39 -9.81 24.82
N VAL A 184 35.31 -10.13 24.12
CA VAL A 184 34.82 -11.49 23.86
C VAL A 184 34.61 -11.66 22.36
N ASN A 185 35.37 -12.54 21.72
CA ASN A 185 35.32 -12.75 20.27
C ASN A 185 35.16 -14.24 19.94
N ASN A 186 34.17 -14.62 19.12
CA ASN A 186 33.97 -16.01 18.69
C ASN A 186 33.77 -17.01 19.87
N CYS A 187 33.23 -16.57 21.00
CA CYS A 187 33.09 -17.38 22.22
C CYS A 187 31.68 -17.97 22.37
N ILE A 188 31.57 -19.03 23.16
CA ILE A 188 30.29 -19.67 23.51
C ILE A 188 30.11 -19.65 25.03
N PHE A 189 29.00 -19.15 25.51
CA PHE A 189 28.55 -19.21 26.90
C PHE A 189 27.32 -20.11 26.97
N ASN A 190 27.48 -21.29 27.55
CA ASN A 190 26.49 -22.37 27.56
C ASN A 190 26.12 -22.80 28.98
N ASN A 191 24.84 -22.78 29.36
CA ASN A 191 24.40 -23.28 30.68
C ASN A 191 25.16 -22.67 31.89
N ASN A 192 25.54 -21.39 31.84
CA ASN A 192 26.12 -20.70 33.01
C ASN A 192 25.00 -20.09 33.87
N SER A 193 25.21 -20.00 35.18
CA SER A 193 24.17 -19.63 36.14
C SER A 193 24.63 -18.59 37.16
N ALA A 194 23.81 -17.59 37.44
CA ALA A 194 24.06 -16.60 38.49
C ALA A 194 22.76 -16.01 39.01
N ARG A 195 22.84 -15.19 40.07
CA ARG A 195 21.71 -14.31 40.40
C ARG A 195 21.70 -13.06 39.50
N VAL A 196 22.87 -12.56 39.11
CA VAL A 196 23.00 -11.33 38.32
C VAL A 196 24.03 -11.54 37.21
N GLY A 197 23.58 -11.57 35.95
CA GLY A 197 24.40 -11.89 34.79
C GLY A 197 24.77 -13.38 34.73
N GLY A 198 23.85 -14.23 34.24
CA GLY A 198 24.01 -15.68 34.25
C GLY A 198 25.26 -16.19 33.54
N ALA A 199 25.70 -15.51 32.47
CA ALA A 199 27.03 -15.67 31.91
C ALA A 199 27.98 -14.53 32.36
N ILE A 200 27.63 -13.26 32.12
CA ILE A 200 28.53 -12.11 32.33
C ILE A 200 27.85 -11.03 33.17
N TYR A 201 28.57 -10.54 34.18
CA TYR A 201 28.26 -9.28 34.86
C TYR A 201 29.29 -8.22 34.46
N ASN A 202 28.82 -7.02 34.10
CA ASN A 202 29.64 -5.86 33.76
C ASN A 202 29.34 -4.72 34.75
N SER A 203 30.29 -4.39 35.63
CA SER A 203 30.16 -3.37 36.68
C SER A 203 30.12 -1.92 36.17
N PRO A 204 29.78 -0.91 37.00
CA PRO A 204 29.50 0.47 36.54
C PRO A 204 30.62 1.12 35.71
N ASP A 205 31.87 1.00 36.16
CA ASP A 205 33.03 1.65 35.53
C ASP A 205 33.72 0.76 34.46
N SER A 206 33.09 -0.38 34.13
CA SER A 206 33.68 -1.43 33.31
C SER A 206 33.20 -1.42 31.86
N THR A 207 33.99 -1.98 30.94
CA THR A 207 33.70 -2.02 29.50
C THR A 207 33.58 -3.45 28.99
N LEU A 208 32.48 -3.75 28.30
CA LEU A 208 32.20 -5.05 27.67
C LEU A 208 32.08 -4.93 26.15
N ASN A 209 32.97 -5.58 25.42
CA ASN A 209 32.90 -5.73 23.97
C ASN A 209 32.64 -7.20 23.61
N VAL A 210 31.54 -7.49 22.92
CA VAL A 210 31.14 -8.85 22.51
C VAL A 210 30.96 -8.88 21.00
N ASN A 211 31.69 -9.75 20.30
CA ASN A 211 31.64 -9.89 18.85
C ASN A 211 31.48 -11.37 18.45
N ASN A 212 30.60 -11.65 17.48
CA ASN A 212 30.40 -12.96 16.85
C ASN A 212 30.32 -14.14 17.85
N SER A 213 29.61 -13.95 18.97
CA SER A 213 29.60 -14.89 20.10
C SER A 213 28.19 -15.42 20.39
N ILE A 214 28.10 -16.57 21.06
CA ILE A 214 26.85 -17.29 21.32
C ILE A 214 26.62 -17.37 22.83
N PHE A 215 25.42 -17.00 23.27
CA PHE A 215 24.94 -17.18 24.64
C PHE A 215 23.71 -18.08 24.59
N THR A 216 23.84 -19.33 25.05
CA THR A 216 22.76 -20.32 25.04
C THR A 216 22.45 -20.86 26.44
N ASP A 217 21.17 -20.94 26.77
CA ASP A 217 20.65 -21.63 27.98
C ASP A 217 21.23 -21.10 29.31
N ASN A 218 21.71 -19.84 29.35
CA ASN A 218 22.25 -19.23 30.57
C ASN A 218 21.11 -18.69 31.46
N THR A 219 21.25 -18.83 32.78
CA THR A 219 20.19 -18.55 33.76
C THR A 219 20.58 -17.44 34.74
N GLY A 220 19.68 -16.46 34.90
CA GLY A 220 19.86 -15.32 35.79
C GLY A 220 18.62 -15.06 36.66
N LYS A 221 18.73 -14.16 37.65
CA LYS A 221 17.55 -13.42 38.15
C LYS A 221 17.37 -12.12 37.36
N LEU A 222 18.48 -11.42 37.13
CA LEU A 222 18.58 -10.22 36.28
C LEU A 222 19.64 -10.47 35.21
N GLY A 223 19.26 -10.49 33.93
CA GLY A 223 20.18 -10.79 32.82
C GLY A 223 20.55 -12.27 32.77
N GLY A 224 19.81 -13.08 31.99
CA GLY A 224 20.09 -14.52 31.91
C GLY A 224 21.40 -14.83 31.23
N ALA A 225 21.78 -14.07 30.18
CA ALA A 225 23.14 -14.05 29.66
C ALA A 225 23.97 -12.92 30.27
N ILE A 226 23.57 -11.67 30.08
CA ILE A 226 24.38 -10.49 30.40
C ILE A 226 23.63 -9.55 31.34
N TYR A 227 24.29 -9.14 32.42
CA TYR A 227 23.91 -7.95 33.19
C TYR A 227 24.90 -6.83 32.91
N ASN A 228 24.41 -5.70 32.40
CA ASN A 228 25.22 -4.54 32.08
C ASN A 228 24.88 -3.36 33.01
N HIS A 229 25.89 -2.92 33.77
CA HIS A 229 25.90 -1.65 34.50
C HIS A 229 26.90 -0.65 33.89
N GLY A 230 27.90 -1.12 33.14
CA GLY A 230 28.92 -0.28 32.50
C GLY A 230 28.64 0.06 31.04
N SER A 231 29.70 0.41 30.30
CA SER A 231 29.64 0.62 28.84
C SER A 231 29.66 -0.71 28.11
N SER A 232 28.82 -0.89 27.08
CA SER A 232 28.74 -2.17 26.37
C SER A 232 28.42 -2.07 24.88
N THR A 233 29.11 -2.89 24.08
CA THR A 233 28.85 -3.11 22.67
C THR A 233 28.76 -4.60 22.37
N VAL A 234 27.65 -5.00 21.75
CA VAL A 234 27.35 -6.39 21.38
C VAL A 234 27.07 -6.45 19.88
N LYS A 235 27.86 -7.24 19.14
CA LYS A 235 27.83 -7.31 17.68
C LYS A 235 27.83 -8.72 17.14
N ASP A 236 27.12 -8.95 16.03
CA ASP A 236 27.12 -10.20 15.26
C ASP A 236 26.79 -11.46 16.10
N SER A 237 26.14 -11.27 17.26
CA SER A 237 26.06 -12.27 18.33
C SER A 237 24.65 -12.83 18.50
N THR A 238 24.57 -14.06 19.01
CA THR A 238 23.31 -14.81 19.15
C THR A 238 23.02 -15.11 20.61
N PHE A 239 21.80 -14.82 21.04
CA PHE A 239 21.25 -15.11 22.36
C PHE A 239 20.07 -16.06 22.20
N THR A 240 20.19 -17.29 22.72
CA THR A 240 19.19 -18.34 22.58
C THR A 240 18.80 -18.92 23.95
N LYS A 241 17.51 -19.02 24.27
CA LYS A 241 17.00 -19.72 25.47
C LYS A 241 17.58 -19.25 26.82
N ASN A 242 18.12 -18.03 26.87
CA ASN A 242 18.59 -17.47 28.14
C ASN A 242 17.36 -17.04 28.95
N THR A 243 17.36 -17.36 30.25
CA THR A 243 16.19 -17.25 31.10
C THR A 243 16.47 -16.37 32.32
N ALA A 244 15.56 -15.45 32.64
CA ALA A 244 15.66 -14.61 33.83
C ALA A 244 14.28 -14.25 34.41
N GLN A 245 14.26 -13.51 35.53
CA GLN A 245 13.04 -12.78 35.92
C GLN A 245 12.93 -11.48 35.12
N ARG A 246 14.05 -10.79 34.86
CA ARG A 246 14.08 -9.58 34.03
C ARG A 246 15.27 -9.62 33.06
N GLY A 247 15.02 -9.39 31.77
CA GLY A 247 16.04 -9.45 30.74
C GLY A 247 16.52 -10.89 30.53
N GLY A 248 15.71 -11.74 29.88
CA GLY A 248 16.04 -13.16 29.69
C GLY A 248 17.40 -13.34 29.01
N ALA A 249 17.72 -12.53 27.99
CA ALA A 249 19.10 -12.40 27.52
C ALA A 249 19.89 -11.31 28.28
N ILE A 250 19.45 -10.04 28.20
CA ILE A 250 20.23 -8.88 28.67
C ILE A 250 19.41 -8.03 29.64
N PHE A 251 19.99 -7.70 30.79
CA PHE A 251 19.50 -6.65 31.69
C PHE A 251 20.47 -5.46 31.65
N ASN A 252 19.98 -4.28 31.27
CA ASN A 252 20.73 -3.04 31.24
C ASN A 252 20.27 -2.11 32.38
N LEU A 253 21.21 -1.59 33.15
CA LEU A 253 21.00 -0.56 34.17
C LEU A 253 22.06 0.51 33.97
N ASN A 254 21.77 1.55 33.20
CA ASN A 254 22.75 2.61 33.00
C ASN A 254 22.11 3.94 32.55
N TYR A 255 22.03 4.90 33.47
CA TYR A 255 21.35 6.18 33.23
C TYR A 255 22.03 7.06 32.16
N ASP A 256 23.33 6.89 31.90
CA ASP A 256 24.11 7.79 31.01
C ASP A 256 24.88 7.08 29.89
N LEU A 257 25.43 5.87 30.12
CA LEU A 257 26.25 5.16 29.12
C LEU A 257 25.39 4.32 28.17
N LEU A 258 25.92 4.12 26.96
CA LEU A 258 25.26 3.44 25.87
C LEU A 258 25.46 1.91 25.93
N LEU A 259 24.36 1.17 25.77
CA LEU A 259 24.37 -0.21 25.26
C LEU A 259 24.08 -0.19 23.75
N ASN A 260 25.05 -0.60 22.94
CA ASN A 260 24.89 -0.71 21.48
C ASN A 260 24.80 -2.18 21.04
N VAL A 261 23.73 -2.53 20.33
CA VAL A 261 23.44 -3.89 19.83
C VAL A 261 23.29 -3.85 18.31
N ASP A 262 24.18 -4.52 17.57
CA ASP A 262 24.33 -4.37 16.12
C ASP A 262 24.38 -5.75 15.43
N ASN A 263 23.51 -6.00 14.45
CA ASN A 263 23.43 -7.29 13.73
C ASN A 263 23.32 -8.54 14.64
N CYS A 264 22.55 -8.45 15.74
CA CYS A 264 22.39 -9.53 16.72
C CYS A 264 21.07 -10.30 16.56
N ILE A 265 21.03 -11.53 17.10
CA ILE A 265 19.87 -12.43 17.06
C ILE A 265 19.47 -12.79 18.49
N PHE A 266 18.19 -12.63 18.82
CA PHE A 266 17.57 -13.02 20.09
C PHE A 266 16.42 -13.99 19.80
N THR A 267 16.55 -15.24 20.23
CA THR A 267 15.57 -16.31 19.97
C THR A 267 15.23 -17.09 21.23
N ASP A 268 13.96 -17.40 21.46
CA ASP A 268 13.47 -18.21 22.58
C ASP A 268 13.90 -17.71 23.99
N ASN A 269 14.33 -16.45 24.17
CA ASN A 269 14.76 -15.96 25.49
C ASN A 269 13.53 -15.58 26.33
N ASP A 270 13.55 -15.94 27.62
CA ASP A 270 12.36 -15.87 28.47
C ASP A 270 12.56 -15.05 29.76
N ALA A 271 11.60 -14.18 30.05
CA ALA A 271 11.45 -13.47 31.31
C ALA A 271 10.32 -14.11 32.15
N ALA A 272 10.55 -15.37 32.53
CA ALA A 272 9.63 -16.36 33.11
C ALA A 272 8.70 -15.88 34.23
N SER A 273 9.02 -14.78 34.90
CA SER A 273 8.24 -14.26 36.03
C SER A 273 8.01 -12.75 36.05
N ASN A 274 8.44 -11.99 35.03
CA ASN A 274 8.25 -10.52 34.98
C ASN A 274 8.33 -9.98 33.54
N PHE A 275 9.50 -9.47 33.12
CA PHE A 275 9.58 -8.37 32.13
C PHE A 275 10.80 -8.47 31.19
N GLY A 276 10.61 -8.23 29.89
CA GLY A 276 11.70 -8.14 28.90
C GLY A 276 12.35 -9.48 28.57
N GLY A 277 11.72 -10.29 27.71
CA GLY A 277 12.19 -11.65 27.40
C GLY A 277 13.58 -11.70 26.78
N ALA A 278 13.89 -10.79 25.85
CA ALA A 278 15.25 -10.57 25.39
C ALA A 278 15.96 -9.50 26.25
N ILE A 279 15.44 -8.27 26.29
CA ILE A 279 16.12 -7.11 26.89
C ILE A 279 15.22 -6.40 27.92
N TYR A 280 15.76 -6.17 29.11
CA TYR A 280 15.22 -5.20 30.07
C TYR A 280 16.13 -3.97 30.10
N ASN A 281 15.60 -2.79 29.78
CA ASN A 281 16.32 -1.53 29.89
C ASN A 281 15.79 -0.69 31.06
N ASN A 282 16.52 -0.72 32.18
CA ASN A 282 16.23 0.11 33.35
C ASN A 282 16.80 1.52 33.14
N ALA A 283 15.94 2.44 32.71
CA ALA A 283 16.20 3.88 32.61
C ALA A 283 17.45 4.30 31.80
N GLY A 284 17.95 3.45 30.89
CA GLY A 284 19.19 3.70 30.18
C GLY A 284 19.08 4.00 28.69
N ASN A 285 20.22 4.27 28.06
CA ASN A 285 20.34 4.54 26.62
C ASN A 285 20.73 3.26 25.86
N VAL A 286 19.83 2.78 25.01
CA VAL A 286 20.04 1.59 24.18
C VAL A 286 19.83 1.93 22.72
N THR A 287 20.76 1.50 21.87
CA THR A 287 20.57 1.50 20.42
C THR A 287 20.65 0.07 19.89
N VAL A 288 19.62 -0.35 19.16
CA VAL A 288 19.54 -1.66 18.53
C VAL A 288 19.37 -1.48 17.02
N LYS A 289 20.26 -2.10 16.25
CA LYS A 289 20.38 -1.92 14.80
C LYS A 289 20.53 -3.25 14.07
N ASP A 290 19.87 -3.37 12.91
CA ASP A 290 19.91 -4.53 11.99
C ASP A 290 19.69 -5.90 12.67
N SER A 291 19.01 -5.92 13.82
CA SER A 291 18.92 -7.08 14.73
C SER A 291 17.54 -7.75 14.68
N THR A 292 17.48 -9.03 15.05
CA THR A 292 16.25 -9.84 15.00
C THR A 292 15.87 -10.39 16.38
N PHE A 293 14.61 -10.19 16.76
CA PHE A 293 13.98 -10.74 17.96
C PHE A 293 12.85 -11.69 17.53
N THR A 294 13.05 -12.99 17.71
CA THR A 294 12.12 -14.04 17.31
C THR A 294 11.68 -14.84 18.53
N ASP A 295 10.38 -15.01 18.72
CA ASP A 295 9.76 -15.96 19.66
C ASP A 295 10.26 -15.82 21.12
N ASN A 296 10.65 -14.61 21.55
CA ASN A 296 11.01 -14.30 22.94
C ASN A 296 9.74 -14.03 23.76
N SER A 297 9.75 -14.41 25.04
CA SER A 297 8.58 -14.37 25.92
C SER A 297 8.86 -13.61 27.23
N ALA A 298 7.84 -12.93 27.75
CA ALA A 298 7.86 -12.38 29.10
C ALA A 298 6.50 -12.58 29.75
N LEU A 299 6.46 -13.06 31.00
CA LEU A 299 5.18 -13.38 31.65
C LEU A 299 4.20 -12.20 31.65
N ASN A 300 4.69 -10.97 31.87
CA ASN A 300 3.81 -9.80 32.02
C ASN A 300 4.06 -8.69 31.00
N LYS A 301 5.32 -8.27 30.73
CA LYS A 301 5.57 -7.05 29.92
C LYS A 301 6.76 -7.18 28.98
N GLY A 302 6.56 -6.84 27.71
CA GLY A 302 7.64 -6.73 26.73
C GLY A 302 8.22 -8.08 26.36
N GLY A 303 7.55 -8.83 25.48
CA GLY A 303 7.98 -10.20 25.13
C GLY A 303 9.41 -10.25 24.59
N SER A 304 9.82 -9.26 23.80
CA SER A 304 11.24 -9.01 23.53
C SER A 304 11.84 -7.99 24.49
N VAL A 305 11.24 -6.79 24.57
CA VAL A 305 11.88 -5.61 25.18
C VAL A 305 10.95 -4.95 26.18
N TYR A 306 11.47 -4.69 27.38
CA TYR A 306 10.85 -3.80 28.35
C TYR A 306 11.73 -2.56 28.54
N ASN A 307 11.18 -1.36 28.31
CA ASN A 307 11.94 -0.11 28.28
C ASN A 307 11.45 0.94 29.29
N GLU A 308 12.36 1.40 30.15
CA GLU A 308 12.19 2.52 31.09
C GLU A 308 13.08 3.73 30.76
N GLY A 309 13.80 3.74 29.63
CA GLY A 309 14.70 4.83 29.22
C GLY A 309 14.63 5.17 27.72
N LEU A 310 15.76 5.56 27.11
CA LEU A 310 15.85 5.84 25.68
C LEU A 310 16.19 4.55 24.90
N PHE A 311 15.31 4.14 23.99
CA PHE A 311 15.47 2.94 23.17
C PHE A 311 15.31 3.25 21.68
N ASN A 312 16.39 3.10 20.91
CA ASN A 312 16.41 3.37 19.48
C ASN A 312 16.44 2.06 18.68
N VAL A 313 15.50 1.89 17.75
CA VAL A 313 15.30 0.67 16.96
C VAL A 313 15.44 0.99 15.47
N ILE A 314 16.47 0.44 14.81
CA ILE A 314 16.84 0.80 13.44
C ILE A 314 16.95 -0.48 12.59
N SER A 315 16.14 -0.60 11.54
CA SER A 315 16.17 -1.74 10.60
C SER A 315 15.93 -3.12 11.26
N CYS A 316 15.33 -3.16 12.44
CA CYS A 316 15.19 -4.39 13.23
C CYS A 316 13.92 -5.18 12.87
N LYS A 317 13.91 -6.47 13.22
CA LYS A 317 12.76 -7.36 13.06
C LYS A 317 12.31 -7.91 14.41
N PHE A 318 11.02 -7.82 14.71
CA PHE A 318 10.37 -8.44 15.86
C PHE A 318 9.28 -9.40 15.35
N THR A 319 9.37 -10.69 15.66
CA THR A 319 8.43 -11.71 15.18
C THR A 319 8.06 -12.73 16.24
N GLY A 320 6.77 -13.03 16.38
CA GLY A 320 6.26 -14.11 17.25
C GLY A 320 6.45 -13.92 18.76
N ASN A 321 6.92 -12.76 19.19
CA ASN A 321 7.20 -12.49 20.60
C ASN A 321 5.90 -12.32 21.41
N THR A 322 5.91 -12.71 22.69
CA THR A 322 4.69 -12.84 23.51
C THR A 322 4.81 -12.25 24.93
N ALA A 323 3.74 -11.58 25.41
CA ALA A 323 3.59 -11.10 26.79
C ALA A 323 2.11 -10.81 27.12
N ASP A 324 1.78 -10.37 28.35
CA ASP A 324 0.46 -9.77 28.62
C ASP A 324 0.32 -8.37 27.99
N TYR A 325 1.35 -7.54 28.12
CA TYR A 325 1.40 -6.16 27.62
C TYR A 325 2.63 -5.91 26.75
N GLY A 326 2.43 -5.51 25.49
CA GLY A 326 3.53 -5.25 24.55
C GLY A 326 4.18 -6.55 24.10
N GLY A 327 3.54 -7.27 23.18
CA GLY A 327 4.00 -8.61 22.75
C GLY A 327 5.44 -8.62 22.23
N ALA A 328 5.87 -7.56 21.52
CA ALA A 328 7.28 -7.30 21.27
C ALA A 328 7.88 -6.32 22.29
N ILE A 329 7.30 -5.13 22.45
CA ILE A 329 7.89 -4.04 23.25
C ILE A 329 6.88 -3.44 24.22
N TYR A 330 7.25 -3.33 25.49
CA TYR A 330 6.59 -2.47 26.46
C TYR A 330 7.43 -1.19 26.66
N ASN A 331 6.82 -0.02 26.52
CA ASN A 331 7.49 1.27 26.62
C ASN A 331 6.91 2.16 27.73
N TRP A 332 7.79 2.59 28.64
CA TRP A 332 7.48 3.58 29.68
C TRP A 332 7.99 4.99 29.33
N ASP A 333 9.13 5.10 28.65
CA ASP A 333 9.81 6.37 28.30
C ASP A 333 9.94 6.53 26.77
N THR A 334 11.14 6.60 26.17
CA THR A 334 11.30 7.09 24.80
C THR A 334 11.71 5.96 23.85
N LEU A 335 10.82 5.63 22.91
CA LEU A 335 11.01 4.59 21.91
C LEU A 335 10.98 5.18 20.49
N ASN A 336 12.15 5.22 19.86
CA ASN A 336 12.31 5.66 18.47
C ASN A 336 12.47 4.46 17.54
N ILE A 337 11.70 4.40 16.46
CA ILE A 337 11.66 3.26 15.53
C ILE A 337 11.82 3.76 14.09
N LYS A 338 12.72 3.15 13.33
CA LYS A 338 13.01 3.48 11.93
C LYS A 338 13.21 2.22 11.09
N GLY A 339 12.52 2.15 9.95
CA GLY A 339 12.71 1.08 8.95
C GLY A 339 12.49 -0.35 9.46
N SER A 340 11.76 -0.53 10.57
CA SER A 340 11.70 -1.78 11.32
C SER A 340 10.37 -2.51 11.11
N THR A 341 10.34 -3.82 11.39
CA THR A 341 9.19 -4.69 11.10
C THR A 341 8.75 -5.49 12.33
N PHE A 342 7.46 -5.42 12.66
CA PHE A 342 6.79 -6.15 13.73
C PHE A 342 5.75 -7.09 13.11
N THR A 343 5.96 -8.40 13.17
CA THR A 343 5.10 -9.41 12.53
C THR A 343 4.66 -10.51 13.48
N GLY A 344 3.35 -10.71 13.65
CA GLY A 344 2.84 -11.85 14.41
C GLY A 344 3.16 -11.84 15.91
N ASN A 345 3.50 -10.69 16.49
CA ASN A 345 3.70 -10.57 17.94
C ASN A 345 2.33 -10.52 18.64
N CYS A 346 2.22 -11.11 19.83
CA CYS A 346 0.94 -11.31 20.50
C CYS A 346 0.97 -10.81 21.95
N ALA A 347 -0.07 -10.06 22.34
CA ALA A 347 -0.31 -9.64 23.72
C ALA A 347 -1.56 -10.35 24.26
N SER A 348 -1.51 -10.94 25.47
CA SER A 348 -2.70 -11.52 26.11
C SER A 348 -3.74 -10.44 26.44
N THR A 349 -3.27 -9.23 26.75
CA THR A 349 -4.07 -8.07 27.10
C THR A 349 -3.94 -7.00 26.01
N SER A 350 -2.86 -6.20 26.00
CA SER A 350 -2.83 -4.96 25.19
C SER A 350 -1.52 -4.72 24.43
N GLY A 351 -1.62 -4.20 23.20
CA GLY A 351 -0.50 -3.81 22.36
C GLY A 351 0.24 -5.01 21.79
N GLY A 352 -0.32 -5.65 20.77
CA GLY A 352 0.20 -6.94 20.24
C GLY A 352 1.65 -6.86 19.77
N ALA A 353 2.05 -5.74 19.16
CA ALA A 353 3.45 -5.37 18.99
C ALA A 353 3.95 -4.50 20.15
N ILE A 354 3.30 -3.35 20.41
CA ILE A 354 3.82 -2.33 21.32
C ILE A 354 2.75 -1.82 22.29
N TYR A 355 3.10 -1.75 23.58
CA TYR A 355 2.32 -1.07 24.62
C TYR A 355 3.08 0.17 25.13
N ASN A 356 2.61 1.37 24.76
CA ASN A 356 3.19 2.64 25.18
C ASN A 356 2.36 3.27 26.31
N ILE A 357 2.79 3.14 27.56
CA ILE A 357 1.94 3.51 28.72
C ILE A 357 1.94 5.01 29.04
N LYS A 358 3.10 5.66 29.01
CA LYS A 358 3.26 7.11 29.29
C LYS A 358 4.35 7.75 28.42
N GLY A 359 4.98 6.95 27.58
CA GLY A 359 6.18 7.29 26.86
C GLY A 359 5.94 8.06 25.57
N ILE A 360 7.05 8.44 24.94
CA ILE A 360 7.09 8.97 23.59
C ILE A 360 7.42 7.82 22.63
N LEU A 361 6.52 7.53 21.70
CA LEU A 361 6.70 6.53 20.65
C LEU A 361 6.77 7.21 19.28
N ASN A 362 7.96 7.28 18.69
CA ASN A 362 8.16 7.84 17.35
C ASN A 362 8.49 6.71 16.37
N ALA A 363 7.62 6.44 15.39
CA ALA A 363 7.85 5.40 14.40
C ALA A 363 7.85 5.96 12.97
N THR A 364 8.88 5.59 12.20
CA THR A 364 9.10 6.08 10.83
C THR A 364 9.35 4.94 9.86
N ASN A 365 8.67 4.95 8.72
CA ASN A 365 8.82 4.00 7.61
C ASN A 365 8.84 2.52 8.08
N SER A 366 8.00 2.17 9.05
CA SER A 366 8.02 0.89 9.77
C SER A 366 6.70 0.12 9.57
N THR A 367 6.77 -1.21 9.63
CA THR A 367 5.64 -2.09 9.30
C THR A 367 5.17 -2.89 10.52
N PHE A 368 3.86 -2.84 10.79
CA PHE A 368 3.18 -3.63 11.81
C PHE A 368 2.16 -4.54 11.11
N MET A 369 2.39 -5.85 11.12
CA MET A 369 1.60 -6.83 10.38
C MET A 369 1.19 -8.03 11.23
N GLN A 370 -0.06 -8.48 11.14
CA GLN A 370 -0.54 -9.70 11.81
C GLN A 370 -0.31 -9.76 13.34
N ASN A 371 -0.08 -8.62 14.01
CA ASN A 371 0.04 -8.59 15.45
C ASN A 371 -1.35 -8.68 16.08
N ASN A 372 -1.46 -9.30 17.26
CA ASN A 372 -2.73 -9.61 17.91
C ASN A 372 -2.78 -9.21 19.40
N ALA A 373 -3.92 -8.69 19.86
CA ALA A 373 -4.18 -8.36 21.26
C ALA A 373 -5.69 -8.47 21.60
N THR A 374 -6.06 -8.19 22.86
CA THR A 374 -7.47 -7.87 23.19
C THR A 374 -7.76 -6.36 23.08
N GLN A 375 -6.72 -5.51 23.15
CA GLN A 375 -6.81 -4.08 22.84
C GLN A 375 -5.55 -3.58 22.12
N GLY A 376 -5.71 -2.89 20.98
CA GLY A 376 -4.59 -2.39 20.20
C GLY A 376 -3.80 -3.51 19.51
N GLY A 377 -4.36 -4.06 18.44
CA GLY A 377 -3.83 -5.28 17.78
C GLY A 377 -2.36 -5.18 17.41
N ALA A 378 -1.90 -4.01 16.94
CA ALA A 378 -0.48 -3.68 16.91
C ALA A 378 -0.06 -2.81 18.10
N ILE A 379 -0.75 -1.69 18.34
CA ILE A 379 -0.32 -0.63 19.26
C ILE A 379 -1.40 -0.32 20.28
N TYR A 380 -1.01 -0.25 21.55
CA TYR A 380 -1.76 0.44 22.58
C TYR A 380 -1.01 1.71 22.99
N ASN A 381 -1.66 2.87 22.97
CA ASN A 381 -1.07 4.15 23.32
C ASN A 381 -1.85 4.89 24.42
N ASN A 382 -1.19 5.15 25.54
CA ASN A 382 -1.63 6.06 26.61
C ASN A 382 -0.60 7.19 26.87
N GLY A 383 0.51 7.20 26.11
CA GLY A 383 1.46 8.31 26.04
C GLY A 383 1.25 9.17 24.79
N THR A 384 2.36 9.66 24.23
CA THR A 384 2.38 10.39 22.96
C THR A 384 2.98 9.52 21.86
N SER A 385 2.23 9.27 20.79
CA SER A 385 2.69 8.50 19.62
C SER A 385 2.69 9.32 18.34
N THR A 386 3.75 9.22 17.54
CA THR A 386 3.84 9.78 16.18
C THR A 386 4.24 8.69 15.20
N PHE A 387 3.41 8.47 14.18
CA PHE A 387 3.65 7.51 13.09
C PHE A 387 3.77 8.24 11.75
N THR A 388 4.90 8.08 11.05
CA THR A 388 5.14 8.68 9.74
C THR A 388 5.53 7.62 8.71
N GLY A 389 4.80 7.53 7.59
CA GLY A 389 5.10 6.56 6.51
C GLY A 389 4.98 5.09 6.93
N CYS A 390 4.25 4.80 8.01
CA CYS A 390 4.12 3.45 8.55
C CYS A 390 2.97 2.65 7.92
N ILE A 391 3.08 1.33 7.95
CA ILE A 391 2.11 0.39 7.38
C ILE A 391 1.54 -0.50 8.49
N PHE A 392 0.22 -0.54 8.62
CA PHE A 392 -0.52 -1.40 9.52
C PHE A 392 -1.38 -2.37 8.68
N ASN A 393 -1.06 -3.66 8.69
CA ASN A 393 -1.59 -4.63 7.74
C ASN A 393 -2.09 -5.92 8.41
N ASN A 394 -3.39 -6.21 8.33
CA ASN A 394 -4.03 -7.40 8.94
C ASN A 394 -3.71 -7.57 10.44
N ASN A 395 -3.52 -6.50 11.21
CA ASN A 395 -3.45 -6.62 12.67
C ASN A 395 -4.87 -6.86 13.22
N THR A 396 -4.96 -7.63 14.29
CA THR A 396 -6.25 -8.11 14.80
C THR A 396 -6.42 -7.82 16.28
N VAL A 397 -7.66 -7.55 16.65
CA VAL A 397 -8.14 -7.74 18.02
C VAL A 397 -9.13 -8.91 18.02
N SER A 398 -8.84 -9.88 18.88
CA SER A 398 -9.58 -11.14 19.03
C SER A 398 -9.80 -11.39 20.52
N ALA A 399 -10.99 -11.06 21.01
CA ALA A 399 -11.30 -11.04 22.43
C ALA A 399 -12.72 -11.51 22.74
N ILE A 400 -12.91 -12.10 23.92
CA ILE A 400 -14.24 -12.44 24.47
C ILE A 400 -14.89 -11.21 25.14
N GLY A 401 -14.13 -10.13 25.38
CA GLY A 401 -14.57 -8.85 25.94
C GLY A 401 -14.36 -7.66 24.98
N ASP A 402 -14.04 -6.48 25.53
CA ASP A 402 -13.97 -5.18 24.81
C ASP A 402 -12.88 -5.14 23.73
N ALA A 403 -13.25 -5.53 22.51
CA ALA A 403 -12.35 -5.63 21.36
C ALA A 403 -12.06 -4.26 20.71
N ILE A 404 -11.04 -3.55 21.19
CA ILE A 404 -10.80 -2.13 20.84
C ILE A 404 -9.50 -1.92 20.04
N GLY A 405 -9.60 -1.28 18.87
CA GLY A 405 -8.46 -0.79 18.08
C GLY A 405 -7.73 -1.89 17.32
N GLY A 406 -8.25 -2.30 16.16
CA GLY A 406 -7.73 -3.43 15.38
C GLY A 406 -6.27 -3.30 14.97
N ALA A 407 -5.79 -2.07 14.69
CA ALA A 407 -4.35 -1.77 14.67
C ALA A 407 -3.91 -0.95 15.90
N ILE A 408 -4.61 0.15 16.21
CA ILE A 408 -4.23 1.08 17.27
C ILE A 408 -5.41 1.32 18.22
N ASN A 409 -5.21 1.08 19.52
CA ASN A 409 -6.02 1.69 20.58
C ASN A 409 -5.27 2.90 21.14
N ASN A 410 -5.90 4.07 21.13
CA ASN A 410 -5.36 5.32 21.63
C ASN A 410 -6.26 5.89 22.73
N ILE A 411 -5.68 6.05 23.92
CA ILE A 411 -6.27 6.75 25.06
C ILE A 411 -5.41 7.95 25.51
N GLY A 412 -4.46 8.37 24.67
CA GLY A 412 -3.57 9.51 24.89
C GLY A 412 -3.49 10.43 23.65
N THR A 413 -2.28 10.83 23.27
CA THR A 413 -2.03 11.69 22.09
C THR A 413 -1.45 10.88 20.93
N LEU A 414 -2.05 11.00 19.75
CA LEU A 414 -1.67 10.26 18.55
C LEU A 414 -1.57 11.19 17.31
N ALA A 415 -0.45 11.15 16.61
CA ALA A 415 -0.25 11.76 15.29
C ALA A 415 0.07 10.68 14.26
N VAL A 416 -0.59 10.72 13.10
CA VAL A 416 -0.46 9.71 12.04
C VAL A 416 -0.37 10.41 10.67
N ILE A 417 0.75 10.25 9.99
CA ILE A 417 1.11 11.05 8.80
C ILE A 417 1.58 10.13 7.67
N ASN A 418 1.01 10.26 6.47
CA ASN A 418 1.37 9.47 5.28
C ASN A 418 1.33 7.92 5.51
N CYS A 419 0.49 7.43 6.44
CA CYS A 419 0.44 6.02 6.83
C CYS A 419 -0.66 5.25 6.08
N THR A 420 -0.54 3.92 6.05
CA THR A 420 -1.52 3.01 5.43
C THR A 420 -2.04 1.97 6.41
N PHE A 421 -3.36 1.85 6.52
CA PHE A 421 -4.07 0.86 7.33
C PHE A 421 -4.88 -0.06 6.40
N ASN A 422 -4.38 -1.28 6.19
CA ASN A 422 -5.00 -2.29 5.34
C ASN A 422 -5.55 -3.44 6.20
N ASN A 423 -6.83 -3.78 6.01
CA ASN A 423 -7.45 -5.02 6.50
C ASN A 423 -7.30 -5.28 8.02
N ASN A 424 -7.10 -4.24 8.83
CA ASN A 424 -7.01 -4.41 10.28
C ASN A 424 -8.42 -4.63 10.84
N SER A 425 -8.56 -5.46 11.87
CA SER A 425 -9.88 -5.91 12.33
C SER A 425 -10.01 -5.86 13.85
N ALA A 426 -11.11 -5.28 14.33
CA ALA A 426 -11.58 -5.43 15.69
C ALA A 426 -12.79 -6.39 15.70
N SER A 427 -12.61 -7.56 16.30
CA SER A 427 -13.64 -8.61 16.37
C SER A 427 -13.77 -9.13 17.80
N GLY A 428 -15.01 -9.18 18.28
CA GLY A 428 -15.34 -9.61 19.63
C GLY A 428 -16.86 -9.73 19.80
N ASN A 429 -17.30 -10.21 20.96
CA ASN A 429 -18.73 -10.51 21.18
C ASN A 429 -19.61 -9.26 21.33
N TYR A 430 -19.03 -8.13 21.75
CA TYR A 430 -19.75 -6.89 22.02
C TYR A 430 -18.91 -5.66 21.67
N ASN A 431 -19.54 -4.69 20.99
CA ASN A 431 -19.03 -3.33 20.76
C ASN A 431 -17.56 -3.25 20.29
N ALA A 432 -17.13 -4.11 19.37
CA ALA A 432 -15.78 -4.06 18.81
C ALA A 432 -15.56 -2.75 18.02
N MET A 433 -14.57 -1.95 18.41
CA MET A 433 -14.43 -0.55 17.97
C MET A 433 -13.15 -0.29 17.17
N GLY A 434 -13.25 0.47 16.09
CA GLY A 434 -12.10 1.08 15.41
C GLY A 434 -11.23 0.06 14.70
N GLY A 435 -11.66 -0.41 13.52
CA GLY A 435 -10.98 -1.51 12.82
C GLY A 435 -9.52 -1.21 12.50
N ALA A 436 -9.19 0.06 12.21
CA ALA A 436 -7.82 0.55 12.22
C ALA A 436 -7.47 1.24 13.54
N ILE A 437 -8.21 2.29 13.92
CA ILE A 437 -7.91 3.15 15.08
C ILE A 437 -9.16 3.30 15.95
N CYS A 438 -9.03 3.08 17.25
CA CYS A 438 -9.97 3.60 18.24
C CYS A 438 -9.31 4.70 19.07
N ASN A 439 -9.98 5.84 19.21
CA ASN A 439 -9.65 6.91 20.15
C ASN A 439 -10.68 6.86 21.29
N LEU A 440 -10.30 6.33 22.45
CA LEU A 440 -11.21 6.04 23.55
C LEU A 440 -10.90 6.90 24.78
N CYS A 441 -11.74 7.90 25.05
CA CYS A 441 -11.73 8.62 26.32
C CYS A 441 -12.74 7.95 27.27
N GLN A 442 -12.27 7.04 28.11
CA GLN A 442 -13.11 6.37 29.13
C GLN A 442 -12.75 6.89 30.53
N VAL A 443 -13.72 7.50 31.23
CA VAL A 443 -13.50 8.11 32.55
C VAL A 443 -14.51 7.56 33.57
N SER A 444 -14.01 6.79 34.54
CA SER A 444 -14.81 6.09 35.55
C SER A 444 -14.78 6.74 36.94
N ASN A 445 -13.68 7.40 37.28
CA ASN A 445 -13.43 8.03 38.58
C ASN A 445 -13.46 9.57 38.47
N SER A 446 -13.47 10.27 39.62
CA SER A 446 -13.37 11.72 39.69
C SER A 446 -12.04 12.22 39.09
N GLY A 447 -12.11 12.87 37.93
CA GLY A 447 -10.96 13.38 37.20
C GLY A 447 -11.35 13.90 35.82
N SER A 448 -10.36 14.32 35.04
CA SER A 448 -10.51 14.73 33.64
C SER A 448 -9.61 13.91 32.72
N SER A 449 -10.05 13.66 31.49
CA SER A 449 -9.23 13.02 30.45
C SER A 449 -9.43 13.67 29.07
N SER A 450 -8.40 13.61 28.23
CA SER A 450 -8.43 14.15 26.86
C SER A 450 -7.60 13.27 25.93
N VAL A 451 -8.27 12.70 24.93
CA VAL A 451 -7.67 11.90 23.87
C VAL A 451 -7.60 12.75 22.61
N ASN A 452 -6.41 12.87 22.03
CA ASN A 452 -6.16 13.77 20.91
C ASN A 452 -5.56 12.98 19.74
N CYS A 453 -6.14 13.13 18.55
CA CYS A 453 -5.78 12.36 17.37
C CYS A 453 -5.70 13.25 16.13
N THR A 454 -4.55 13.29 15.47
CA THR A 454 -4.38 13.94 14.17
C THR A 454 -3.97 12.91 13.12
N VAL A 455 -4.72 12.85 12.02
CA VAL A 455 -4.51 11.91 10.91
C VAL A 455 -4.41 12.72 9.62
N THR A 456 -3.29 12.59 8.90
CA THR A 456 -2.97 13.41 7.71
C THR A 456 -2.43 12.55 6.57
N ASN A 457 -2.97 12.73 5.36
CA ASN A 457 -2.53 12.05 4.13
C ASN A 457 -2.54 10.50 4.24
N CYS A 458 -3.44 9.92 5.05
CA CYS A 458 -3.45 8.48 5.34
C CYS A 458 -4.45 7.71 4.47
N THR A 459 -4.17 6.43 4.23
CA THR A 459 -5.09 5.51 3.54
C THR A 459 -5.62 4.47 4.51
N PHE A 460 -6.94 4.30 4.54
CA PHE A 460 -7.66 3.28 5.30
C PHE A 460 -8.45 2.41 4.33
N LYS A 461 -8.04 1.15 4.16
CA LYS A 461 -8.64 0.23 3.20
C LYS A 461 -9.02 -1.10 3.86
N GLY A 462 -10.27 -1.54 3.67
CA GLY A 462 -10.70 -2.89 4.05
C GLY A 462 -10.72 -3.16 5.56
N ASN A 463 -10.63 -2.14 6.42
CA ASN A 463 -10.62 -2.35 7.87
C ASN A 463 -12.05 -2.64 8.37
N ILE A 464 -12.17 -3.47 9.41
CA ILE A 464 -13.45 -4.04 9.87
C ILE A 464 -13.61 -3.89 11.38
N ALA A 465 -14.77 -3.45 11.83
CA ALA A 465 -15.18 -3.45 13.23
C ALA A 465 -16.70 -3.65 13.35
N GLN A 466 -17.23 -3.75 14.58
CA GLN A 466 -18.68 -3.61 14.80
C GLN A 466 -19.11 -2.13 14.79
N ILE A 467 -18.23 -1.24 15.27
CA ILE A 467 -18.40 0.22 15.36
C ILE A 467 -17.14 0.92 14.79
N GLY A 468 -17.30 1.86 13.86
CA GLY A 468 -16.17 2.63 13.29
C GLY A 468 -15.22 1.77 12.47
N GLY A 469 -15.63 1.38 11.26
CA GLY A 469 -14.93 0.37 10.45
C GLY A 469 -13.44 0.68 10.20
N ALA A 470 -13.08 1.95 10.01
CA ALA A 470 -11.69 2.39 10.11
C ALA A 470 -11.39 3.10 11.44
N ILE A 471 -12.13 4.17 11.76
CA ILE A 471 -11.90 5.00 12.95
C ILE A 471 -13.13 5.02 13.85
N CYS A 472 -12.94 4.79 15.15
CA CYS A 472 -13.96 5.05 16.16
C CYS A 472 -13.44 6.07 17.18
N ASN A 473 -14.15 7.18 17.34
CA ASN A 473 -13.90 8.21 18.36
C ASN A 473 -15.01 8.12 19.42
N LEU A 474 -14.68 7.61 20.61
CA LEU A 474 -15.65 7.42 21.69
C LEU A 474 -15.24 8.15 22.97
N CYS A 475 -16.07 9.09 23.41
CA CYS A 475 -16.03 9.65 24.75
C CYS A 475 -17.09 8.96 25.64
N GLN A 476 -16.67 8.29 26.70
CA GLN A 476 -17.53 7.63 27.68
C GLN A 476 -17.19 8.14 29.09
N VAL A 477 -18.12 8.90 29.68
CA VAL A 477 -17.93 9.58 30.96
C VAL A 477 -19.01 9.11 31.93
N ILE A 478 -18.62 8.58 33.09
CA ILE A 478 -19.54 8.23 34.17
C ILE A 478 -19.16 8.97 35.46
N ASN A 479 -20.16 9.19 36.31
CA ASN A 479 -20.06 10.02 37.50
C ASN A 479 -19.71 11.48 37.17
N SER A 480 -19.46 12.32 38.19
CA SER A 480 -19.12 13.75 38.06
C SER A 480 -17.69 13.99 37.58
N SER A 481 -17.31 13.34 36.49
CA SER A 481 -16.01 13.44 35.82
C SER A 481 -16.13 14.21 34.50
N SER A 482 -15.00 14.47 33.83
CA SER A 482 -15.02 15.07 32.49
C SER A 482 -14.12 14.34 31.50
N GLY A 483 -14.54 14.33 30.23
CA GLY A 483 -13.85 13.59 29.17
C GLY A 483 -13.96 14.27 27.82
N SER A 484 -12.91 14.12 27.01
CA SER A 484 -12.89 14.64 25.64
C SER A 484 -12.19 13.69 24.67
N VAL A 485 -12.72 13.59 23.45
CA VAL A 485 -11.99 13.10 22.27
C VAL A 485 -11.97 14.21 21.23
N ASN A 486 -10.78 14.63 20.79
CA ASN A 486 -10.61 15.57 19.69
C ASN A 486 -9.89 14.84 18.54
N CYS A 487 -10.52 14.72 17.37
CA CYS A 487 -9.96 14.01 16.22
C CYS A 487 -9.99 14.86 14.94
N THR A 488 -8.82 15.13 14.36
CA THR A 488 -8.67 15.86 13.10
C THR A 488 -8.17 14.92 12.01
N VAL A 489 -8.96 14.72 10.97
CA VAL A 489 -8.69 13.85 9.81
C VAL A 489 -8.59 14.73 8.56
N THR A 490 -7.46 14.66 7.87
CA THR A 490 -7.09 15.56 6.78
C THR A 490 -6.51 14.81 5.60
N ASN A 491 -6.98 15.09 4.37
CA ASN A 491 -6.43 14.51 3.13
C ASN A 491 -6.40 12.97 3.10
N CYS A 492 -7.35 12.30 3.79
CA CYS A 492 -7.33 10.85 3.97
C CYS A 492 -8.28 10.12 3.00
N THR A 493 -7.90 8.92 2.58
CA THR A 493 -8.73 8.06 1.72
C THR A 493 -9.26 6.88 2.51
N PHE A 494 -10.58 6.72 2.55
CA PHE A 494 -11.30 5.62 3.19
C PHE A 494 -11.99 4.78 2.12
N THR A 495 -11.50 3.56 1.87
CA THR A 495 -12.03 2.66 0.85
C THR A 495 -12.46 1.30 1.41
N SER A 496 -13.74 0.95 1.25
CA SER A 496 -14.27 -0.37 1.62
C SER A 496 -14.01 -0.79 3.07
N ASN A 497 -14.06 0.16 4.01
CA ASN A 497 -14.07 -0.15 5.44
C ASN A 497 -15.51 -0.47 5.88
N THR A 498 -15.65 -1.31 6.91
CA THR A 498 -16.93 -1.94 7.27
C THR A 498 -17.20 -1.85 8.77
N ALA A 499 -18.35 -1.29 9.15
CA ALA A 499 -18.98 -1.48 10.45
C ALA A 499 -20.06 -2.57 10.31
N THR A 500 -19.86 -3.74 10.90
CA THR A 500 -20.73 -4.91 10.64
C THR A 500 -22.09 -4.82 11.33
N ASP A 501 -22.13 -4.26 12.54
CA ASP A 501 -23.27 -4.40 13.46
C ASP A 501 -23.92 -3.05 13.82
N TYR A 502 -23.18 -1.94 13.70
CA TYR A 502 -23.61 -0.61 14.17
C TYR A 502 -23.14 0.54 13.26
N ASP A 503 -22.39 1.50 13.83
CA ASP A 503 -22.25 2.88 13.37
C ASP A 503 -20.95 3.10 12.58
N GLY A 504 -21.02 3.86 11.47
CA GLY A 504 -19.86 4.53 10.88
C GLY A 504 -18.90 3.61 10.12
N GLY A 505 -19.18 3.36 8.84
CA GLY A 505 -18.39 2.41 8.04
C GLY A 505 -16.93 2.83 7.82
N ALA A 506 -16.67 4.14 7.69
CA ALA A 506 -15.33 4.70 7.75
C ALA A 506 -15.05 5.30 9.14
N ILE A 507 -15.85 6.27 9.60
CA ILE A 507 -15.64 6.96 10.88
C ILE A 507 -16.94 6.97 11.70
N CYS A 508 -16.84 6.55 12.96
CA CYS A 508 -17.86 6.75 13.98
C CYS A 508 -17.39 7.78 15.02
N ASN A 509 -18.18 8.81 15.28
CA ASN A 509 -18.01 9.75 16.37
C ASN A 509 -19.15 9.56 17.38
N ARG A 510 -18.82 9.34 18.66
CA ARG A 510 -19.81 9.04 19.69
C ARG A 510 -19.44 9.64 21.05
N CYS A 511 -20.45 10.12 21.78
CA CYS A 511 -20.33 10.51 23.17
C CYS A 511 -21.39 9.79 24.02
N SER A 512 -21.07 9.50 25.28
CA SER A 512 -21.98 8.95 26.28
C SER A 512 -21.57 9.44 27.67
N ALA A 513 -22.09 10.61 28.08
CA ALA A 513 -21.88 11.17 29.40
C ALA A 513 -23.07 10.87 30.34
N ARG A 514 -22.79 10.29 31.52
CA ARG A 514 -23.78 9.98 32.57
C ARG A 514 -23.34 10.55 33.92
N GLY A 515 -23.79 11.77 34.20
CA GLY A 515 -23.53 12.48 35.47
C GLY A 515 -22.34 13.45 35.45
N GLY A 516 -21.67 13.60 34.30
CA GLY A 516 -20.49 14.45 34.11
C GLY A 516 -20.47 15.08 32.71
N SER A 517 -19.37 15.75 32.34
CA SER A 517 -19.25 16.47 31.06
C SER A 517 -18.33 15.73 30.07
N GLY A 518 -18.94 15.06 29.10
CA GLY A 518 -18.24 14.39 27.99
C GLY A 518 -18.53 15.05 26.65
N PHE A 519 -17.53 15.18 25.79
CA PHE A 519 -17.71 15.58 24.39
C PHE A 519 -16.76 14.86 23.44
N THR A 520 -17.23 14.64 22.20
CA THR A 520 -16.41 14.20 21.08
C THR A 520 -16.51 15.26 19.99
N ASN A 521 -15.37 15.80 19.57
CA ASN A 521 -15.24 16.78 18.49
C ASN A 521 -14.41 16.15 17.37
N CYS A 522 -14.93 16.15 16.15
CA CYS A 522 -14.18 15.67 15.00
C CYS A 522 -14.21 16.66 13.84
N THR A 523 -13.06 16.85 13.19
CA THR A 523 -12.90 17.61 11.96
C THR A 523 -12.44 16.65 10.87
N VAL A 524 -13.12 16.62 9.73
CA VAL A 524 -12.87 15.73 8.59
C VAL A 524 -12.85 16.57 7.32
N THR A 525 -11.69 16.73 6.68
CA THR A 525 -11.58 17.59 5.49
C THR A 525 -10.57 17.08 4.47
N GLY A 526 -10.79 17.37 3.19
CA GLY A 526 -9.99 16.84 2.08
C GLY A 526 -10.06 15.31 1.97
N CYS A 527 -11.07 14.65 2.55
CA CYS A 527 -11.14 13.19 2.61
C CYS A 527 -12.00 12.58 1.50
N ILE A 528 -11.59 11.41 1.02
CA ILE A 528 -12.33 10.58 0.06
C ILE A 528 -12.98 9.42 0.80
N PHE A 529 -14.29 9.26 0.63
CA PHE A 529 -15.06 8.14 1.20
C PHE A 529 -15.68 7.34 0.07
N THR A 530 -15.18 6.11 -0.16
CA THR A 530 -15.65 5.26 -1.26
C THR A 530 -15.93 3.82 -0.82
N ASN A 531 -17.08 3.27 -1.22
CA ASN A 531 -17.47 1.87 -0.97
C ASN A 531 -17.50 1.45 0.51
N ASN A 532 -17.52 2.37 1.48
CA ASN A 532 -17.58 2.02 2.91
C ASN A 532 -19.01 1.59 3.29
N THR A 533 -19.12 0.69 4.27
CA THR A 533 -20.38 0.01 4.61
C THR A 533 -20.68 0.02 6.11
N ALA A 534 -21.94 0.18 6.48
CA ALA A 534 -22.40 0.18 7.88
C ALA A 534 -23.83 -0.35 8.03
N VAL A 535 -24.31 -0.53 9.27
CA VAL A 535 -25.76 -0.59 9.53
C VAL A 535 -26.34 0.82 9.45
N VAL A 536 -25.70 1.80 10.10
CA VAL A 536 -26.00 3.23 9.93
C VAL A 536 -24.74 4.09 9.73
N GLY A 537 -24.81 5.09 8.85
CA GLY A 537 -23.67 5.97 8.54
C GLY A 537 -22.61 5.26 7.70
N GLY A 538 -22.92 4.93 6.44
CA GLY A 538 -22.09 4.08 5.57
C GLY A 538 -20.67 4.62 5.38
N ALA A 539 -20.46 5.93 5.35
CA ALA A 539 -19.15 6.55 5.56
C ALA A 539 -19.02 7.10 6.99
N LEU A 540 -19.89 8.02 7.39
CA LEU A 540 -19.79 8.78 8.64
C LEU A 540 -21.02 8.55 9.54
N SER A 541 -20.80 8.31 10.83
CA SER A 541 -21.83 8.38 11.87
C SER A 541 -21.40 9.36 12.97
N ASN A 542 -22.33 10.20 13.42
CA ASN A 542 -22.11 11.22 14.44
C ASN A 542 -23.22 11.13 15.52
N SER A 543 -22.88 10.69 16.73
CA SER A 543 -23.85 10.42 17.82
C SER A 543 -23.52 11.23 19.08
N ALA A 544 -24.44 12.11 19.52
CA ALA A 544 -24.27 12.99 20.68
C ALA A 544 -22.95 13.82 20.67
N SER A 545 -22.48 14.19 19.48
CA SER A 545 -21.12 14.67 19.21
C SER A 545 -21.10 15.79 18.18
N THR A 546 -19.99 16.52 18.09
CA THR A 546 -19.77 17.61 17.12
C THR A 546 -18.90 17.13 15.97
N LEU A 547 -19.37 17.32 14.74
CA LEU A 547 -18.62 16.98 13.52
C LEU A 547 -18.57 18.19 12.58
N ASN A 548 -17.37 18.60 12.17
CA ASN A 548 -17.15 19.43 11.00
C ASN A 548 -16.61 18.52 9.88
N ALA A 549 -17.32 18.39 8.77
CA ALA A 549 -17.02 17.43 7.72
C ALA A 549 -17.02 18.11 6.35
N ASN A 550 -16.18 19.14 6.14
CA ASN A 550 -16.23 19.99 4.93
C ASN A 550 -15.13 19.69 3.90
N PHE A 551 -15.37 19.98 2.62
CA PHE A 551 -14.43 19.72 1.50
C PHE A 551 -14.07 18.25 1.29
N ASN A 552 -15.04 17.34 1.40
CA ASN A 552 -14.88 15.89 1.20
C ASN A 552 -15.59 15.38 -0.06
N ARG A 553 -15.24 14.17 -0.48
CA ARG A 553 -15.74 13.49 -1.68
C ARG A 553 -16.37 12.14 -1.30
N PHE A 554 -17.70 12.05 -1.35
CA PHE A 554 -18.47 10.86 -0.98
C PHE A 554 -19.01 10.13 -2.21
N TYR A 555 -18.66 8.86 -2.39
CA TYR A 555 -19.12 8.02 -3.51
C TYR A 555 -19.45 6.57 -3.07
N ASN A 556 -20.61 6.06 -3.49
CA ASN A 556 -20.99 4.63 -3.38
C ASN A 556 -20.80 4.01 -1.96
N ASN A 557 -20.94 4.79 -0.90
CA ASN A 557 -21.01 4.28 0.47
C ASN A 557 -22.44 3.84 0.76
N THR A 558 -22.63 2.82 1.61
CA THR A 558 -23.94 2.18 1.82
C THR A 558 -24.23 1.90 3.29
N ALA A 559 -25.45 2.16 3.73
CA ALA A 559 -25.95 1.79 5.05
C ALA A 559 -27.10 0.79 4.90
N ALA A 560 -27.09 -0.29 5.68
CA ALA A 560 -28.15 -1.31 5.64
C ALA A 560 -29.50 -0.78 6.15
N THR A 561 -29.50 0.27 6.98
CA THR A 561 -30.70 0.89 7.55
C THR A 561 -30.79 2.38 7.22
N SER A 562 -29.82 3.20 7.65
CA SER A 562 -29.93 4.67 7.56
C SER A 562 -28.62 5.41 7.28
N GLY A 563 -28.65 6.40 6.37
CA GLY A 563 -27.53 7.30 6.11
C GLY A 563 -26.37 6.66 5.34
N ASN A 564 -26.56 6.41 4.04
CA ASN A 564 -25.58 5.83 3.12
C ASN A 564 -24.22 6.56 3.15
N ALA A 565 -24.24 7.89 3.20
CA ALA A 565 -23.03 8.68 3.41
C ALA A 565 -22.92 9.16 4.87
N LEU A 566 -23.98 9.74 5.43
CA LEU A 566 -23.95 10.33 6.77
C LEU A 566 -25.19 10.02 7.61
N TYR A 567 -24.97 9.66 8.88
CA TYR A 567 -26.01 9.50 9.90
C TYR A 567 -25.68 10.40 11.10
N CYS A 568 -26.63 11.25 11.52
CA CYS A 568 -26.49 12.12 12.68
C CYS A 568 -27.58 11.82 13.71
N ASN A 569 -27.18 11.52 14.95
CA ASN A 569 -28.08 11.09 16.02
C ASN A 569 -27.86 11.92 17.30
N ASN A 570 -28.82 12.78 17.65
CA ASN A 570 -28.75 13.67 18.82
C ASN A 570 -27.44 14.50 18.91
N GLY A 571 -26.81 14.77 17.76
CA GLY A 571 -25.54 15.49 17.62
C GLY A 571 -25.68 16.66 16.63
N SER A 572 -24.57 17.35 16.38
CA SER A 572 -24.51 18.46 15.43
C SER A 572 -23.42 18.25 14.39
N THR A 573 -23.75 18.44 13.12
CA THR A 573 -22.86 18.25 11.99
C THR A 573 -22.89 19.47 11.06
N ASP A 574 -21.73 20.08 10.83
CA ASP A 574 -21.47 20.91 9.65
C ASP A 574 -20.95 19.99 8.55
N ALA A 575 -21.64 19.91 7.42
CA ALA A 575 -21.28 19.12 6.25
C ALA A 575 -21.41 19.93 4.95
N ASN A 576 -21.08 21.22 5.02
CA ASN A 576 -21.03 22.10 3.87
C ASN A 576 -19.82 21.81 2.95
N TYR A 577 -19.85 22.36 1.73
CA TYR A 577 -18.72 22.33 0.77
C TYR A 577 -18.26 20.93 0.34
N ASN A 578 -19.10 19.91 0.49
CA ASN A 578 -18.82 18.54 0.07
C ASN A 578 -19.35 18.23 -1.34
N TRP A 579 -18.72 17.28 -2.01
CA TRP A 579 -19.25 16.62 -3.20
C TRP A 579 -19.90 15.28 -2.82
N TRP A 580 -21.18 15.15 -3.15
CA TRP A 580 -22.07 14.05 -2.73
C TRP A 580 -22.40 13.06 -3.85
N SER A 581 -21.59 12.99 -4.92
CA SER A 581 -21.91 12.23 -6.14
C SER A 581 -23.25 12.65 -6.77
N SER A 582 -23.58 13.94 -6.71
CA SER A 582 -24.81 14.52 -7.26
C SER A 582 -24.82 16.05 -7.16
N ASN A 583 -25.38 16.73 -8.16
CA ASN A 583 -25.69 18.16 -8.10
C ASN A 583 -26.99 18.48 -7.33
N LYS A 584 -27.88 17.49 -7.14
CA LYS A 584 -29.12 17.66 -6.37
C LYS A 584 -28.82 17.93 -4.89
N ASP A 585 -29.73 18.65 -4.23
CA ASP A 585 -29.80 18.81 -2.77
C ASP A 585 -29.59 17.46 -2.05
N PRO A 586 -28.53 17.29 -1.25
CA PRO A 586 -28.22 16.05 -0.55
C PRO A 586 -29.32 15.52 0.37
N LYS A 587 -30.18 16.39 0.94
CA LYS A 587 -31.33 15.97 1.76
C LYS A 587 -32.49 15.42 0.92
N THR A 588 -32.51 15.67 -0.40
CA THR A 588 -33.49 15.08 -1.32
C THR A 588 -33.08 13.71 -1.88
N ILE A 589 -31.83 13.27 -1.65
CA ILE A 589 -31.31 12.01 -2.17
C ILE A 589 -31.67 10.87 -1.19
N PRO A 590 -32.47 9.87 -1.61
CA PRO A 590 -33.01 8.87 -0.70
C PRO A 590 -31.93 8.16 0.13
N ASN A 591 -32.11 8.23 1.45
CA ASN A 591 -31.22 7.64 2.45
C ASN A 591 -29.75 8.10 2.39
N LEU A 592 -29.39 9.22 1.75
CA LEU A 592 -27.99 9.68 1.68
C LEU A 592 -27.51 10.24 3.02
N ILE A 593 -28.28 11.18 3.56
CA ILE A 593 -28.10 11.84 4.86
C ILE A 593 -29.35 11.53 5.68
N VAL A 594 -29.19 11.16 6.96
CA VAL A 594 -30.31 10.95 7.89
C VAL A 594 -30.02 11.65 9.22
N GLU A 595 -31.03 12.36 9.70
CA GLU A 595 -31.07 13.09 10.98
C GLU A 595 -32.05 12.39 11.93
N ASN A 596 -31.60 11.99 13.12
CA ASN A 596 -32.42 11.42 14.19
C ASN A 596 -32.18 12.22 15.48
N ASP A 597 -33.13 13.09 15.88
CA ASP A 597 -33.01 14.00 17.04
C ASP A 597 -31.77 14.93 17.03
N GLY A 598 -31.02 14.98 15.92
CA GLY A 598 -29.82 15.81 15.73
C GLY A 598 -29.87 16.58 14.40
N SER A 599 -28.82 17.34 14.11
CA SER A 599 -28.77 18.22 12.94
C SER A 599 -27.59 17.93 12.00
N VAL A 600 -27.84 18.15 10.71
CA VAL A 600 -26.83 18.23 9.65
C VAL A 600 -27.09 19.49 8.84
N ASP A 601 -26.18 20.46 8.91
CA ASP A 601 -26.12 21.54 7.94
C ASP A 601 -25.42 21.07 6.66
N VAL A 602 -26.06 21.35 5.53
CA VAL A 602 -25.59 21.08 4.17
C VAL A 602 -26.24 22.09 3.22
N GLY A 603 -26.47 23.33 3.69
CA GLY A 603 -27.02 24.42 2.88
C GLY A 603 -26.15 24.78 1.67
N ILE A 604 -24.85 24.49 1.74
CA ILE A 604 -23.88 24.68 0.65
C ILE A 604 -23.24 23.35 0.28
N TRP A 605 -23.34 22.93 -0.98
CA TRP A 605 -22.67 21.74 -1.52
C TRP A 605 -21.99 22.03 -2.87
N VAL A 606 -20.96 21.25 -3.18
CA VAL A 606 -20.23 21.33 -4.44
C VAL A 606 -21.06 20.72 -5.57
N ILE A 607 -20.99 21.32 -6.76
CA ILE A 607 -21.65 20.84 -7.97
C ILE A 607 -20.64 20.60 -9.10
N LEU A 608 -20.89 19.58 -9.91
CA LEU A 608 -20.20 19.31 -11.17
C LEU A 608 -20.80 20.19 -12.27
N THR A 609 -20.02 21.10 -12.83
CA THR A 609 -20.42 21.88 -14.02
C THR A 609 -19.62 21.45 -15.24
N VAL A 610 -20.18 21.60 -16.45
CA VAL A 610 -19.45 21.41 -17.71
C VAL A 610 -19.62 22.63 -18.59
N LYS A 611 -18.51 23.15 -19.10
CA LYS A 611 -18.46 24.32 -19.99
C LYS A 611 -17.66 23.97 -21.24
N ALA A 612 -18.03 24.57 -22.37
CA ALA A 612 -17.29 24.46 -23.63
C ALA A 612 -16.86 25.86 -24.08
N ASN A 613 -15.60 26.03 -24.48
CA ASN A 613 -15.08 27.31 -24.95
C ASN A 613 -14.18 27.15 -26.19
N PRO A 614 -14.57 27.70 -27.37
CA PRO A 614 -15.85 28.34 -27.66
C PRO A 614 -17.02 27.33 -27.74
N THR A 615 -18.25 27.81 -27.54
CA THR A 615 -19.51 27.04 -27.68
C THR A 615 -19.95 26.84 -29.13
N THR A 616 -19.25 27.43 -30.10
CA THR A 616 -19.52 27.27 -31.53
C THR A 616 -18.19 27.11 -32.28
N ILE A 617 -18.08 26.09 -33.14
CA ILE A 617 -16.87 25.81 -33.94
C ILE A 617 -17.16 25.37 -35.38
N ASN A 618 -16.23 25.67 -36.27
CA ASN A 618 -16.10 25.01 -37.58
C ASN A 618 -15.36 23.67 -37.42
N ASN A 619 -15.46 22.75 -38.39
CA ASN A 619 -14.85 21.41 -38.29
C ASN A 619 -13.30 21.42 -38.21
N THR A 620 -12.65 22.50 -38.65
CA THR A 620 -11.20 22.71 -38.54
C THR A 620 -10.76 23.22 -37.17
N GLN A 621 -11.68 23.79 -36.38
CA GLN A 621 -11.41 24.38 -35.07
C GLN A 621 -11.53 23.35 -33.94
N LYS A 622 -11.22 23.79 -32.72
CA LYS A 622 -11.30 23.00 -31.48
C LYS A 622 -12.07 23.77 -30.42
N SER A 623 -12.61 23.06 -29.44
CA SER A 623 -13.17 23.66 -28.22
C SER A 623 -12.53 23.02 -27.00
N THR A 624 -12.25 23.80 -25.96
CA THR A 624 -11.87 23.25 -24.65
C THR A 624 -13.14 22.91 -23.88
N ILE A 625 -13.31 21.64 -23.53
CA ILE A 625 -14.28 21.20 -22.54
C ILE A 625 -13.62 21.31 -21.17
N THR A 626 -14.25 22.06 -20.28
CA THR A 626 -13.87 22.15 -18.87
C THR A 626 -14.98 21.50 -18.04
N ALA A 627 -14.65 20.48 -17.26
CA ALA A 627 -15.50 20.02 -16.16
C ALA A 627 -14.90 20.50 -14.84
N ASP A 628 -15.73 21.09 -14.00
CA ASP A 628 -15.29 21.84 -12.83
C ASP A 628 -16.12 21.49 -11.60
N LEU A 629 -15.44 21.17 -10.50
CA LEU A 629 -15.97 20.87 -9.17
C LEU A 629 -15.58 21.95 -8.14
N ASN A 630 -15.20 23.16 -8.58
CA ASN A 630 -14.96 24.33 -7.74
C ASN A 630 -16.14 25.32 -7.76
N HIS A 631 -17.36 24.86 -8.01
CA HIS A 631 -18.57 25.66 -7.90
C HIS A 631 -19.53 25.07 -6.87
N ILE A 632 -20.35 25.94 -6.28
CA ILE A 632 -21.38 25.59 -5.30
C ILE A 632 -22.80 25.78 -5.85
N ASN A 633 -23.75 25.09 -5.22
CA ASN A 633 -25.18 25.34 -5.38
C ASN A 633 -25.55 26.82 -5.20
N GLY A 634 -26.64 27.26 -5.84
CA GLY A 634 -27.07 28.66 -5.83
C GLY A 634 -26.29 29.59 -6.77
N GLY A 635 -25.09 29.20 -7.21
CA GLY A 635 -24.28 29.94 -8.17
C GLY A 635 -23.18 30.77 -7.50
N GLY A 636 -22.03 30.15 -7.32
CA GLY A 636 -20.81 30.79 -6.81
C GLY A 636 -19.61 29.86 -6.94
N ASP A 637 -18.42 30.41 -6.70
CA ASP A 637 -17.18 29.64 -6.66
C ASP A 637 -16.92 29.08 -5.25
N LEU A 638 -16.20 27.97 -5.18
CA LEU A 638 -15.82 27.30 -3.94
C LEU A 638 -14.72 28.10 -3.22
N VAL A 639 -15.05 28.67 -2.06
CA VAL A 639 -14.13 29.52 -1.28
C VAL A 639 -13.53 28.74 -0.11
N GLY A 640 -12.23 28.92 0.14
CA GLY A 640 -11.54 28.40 1.32
C GLY A 640 -10.89 27.00 1.17
N GLY A 641 -11.13 26.31 0.06
CA GLY A 641 -10.54 24.99 -0.22
C GLY A 641 -10.99 24.43 -1.56
N HIS A 642 -10.60 23.19 -1.85
CA HIS A 642 -11.13 22.38 -2.95
C HIS A 642 -11.40 20.95 -2.46
N ILE A 643 -12.29 20.22 -3.13
CA ILE A 643 -12.49 18.79 -2.84
C ILE A 643 -11.31 17.94 -3.35
N PRO A 644 -11.15 16.68 -2.88
CA PRO A 644 -10.08 15.80 -3.36
C PRO A 644 -10.18 15.45 -4.85
N ASP A 645 -9.02 15.47 -5.50
CA ASP A 645 -8.90 15.14 -6.91
C ASP A 645 -9.21 13.67 -7.21
N GLY A 646 -9.76 13.42 -8.39
CA GLY A 646 -10.20 12.10 -8.81
C GLY A 646 -10.88 12.11 -10.19
N PRO A 647 -11.35 10.95 -10.68
CA PRO A 647 -11.74 10.79 -12.07
C PRO A 647 -13.02 11.55 -12.44
N VAL A 648 -13.02 12.11 -13.64
CA VAL A 648 -14.19 12.62 -14.37
C VAL A 648 -14.08 12.11 -15.81
N THR A 649 -15.19 11.57 -16.34
CA THR A 649 -15.28 11.05 -17.70
C THR A 649 -16.15 11.96 -18.55
N LEU A 650 -15.57 12.57 -19.57
CA LEU A 650 -16.28 13.41 -20.54
C LEU A 650 -16.74 12.56 -21.73
N ASN A 651 -18.01 12.68 -22.11
CA ASN A 651 -18.63 11.88 -23.17
C ASN A 651 -19.34 12.76 -24.21
N VAL A 652 -19.26 12.37 -25.49
CA VAL A 652 -19.98 13.02 -26.60
C VAL A 652 -20.67 12.00 -27.50
N PRO A 653 -21.87 12.30 -28.04
CA PRO A 653 -22.53 11.44 -29.04
C PRO A 653 -21.88 11.53 -30.42
N TRP A 654 -21.14 12.61 -30.69
CA TRP A 654 -20.45 12.87 -31.95
C TRP A 654 -19.25 13.81 -31.72
N GLY A 655 -18.20 13.69 -32.53
CA GLY A 655 -16.93 14.40 -32.32
C GLY A 655 -15.87 13.50 -31.68
N SER A 656 -14.78 14.08 -31.16
CA SER A 656 -13.72 13.32 -30.50
C SER A 656 -12.83 14.13 -29.57
N TYR A 657 -12.18 13.46 -28.62
CA TYR A 657 -11.14 14.02 -27.74
C TYR A 657 -9.69 13.76 -28.21
N THR A 658 -9.50 13.03 -29.32
CA THR A 658 -8.18 12.61 -29.79
C THR A 658 -7.94 12.94 -31.27
N SER A 659 -6.67 12.85 -31.68
CA SER A 659 -6.27 12.74 -33.08
C SER A 659 -5.53 11.40 -33.24
N PRO A 660 -5.99 10.46 -34.10
CA PRO A 660 -7.14 10.55 -34.99
C PRO A 660 -8.49 10.65 -34.26
N ARG A 661 -9.50 11.24 -34.92
CA ARG A 661 -10.78 11.67 -34.33
C ARG A 661 -11.78 10.53 -34.15
N ILE A 662 -11.45 9.57 -33.27
CA ILE A 662 -12.22 8.33 -33.04
C ILE A 662 -12.66 8.10 -31.59
N THR A 663 -12.06 8.78 -30.62
CA THR A 663 -12.34 8.61 -29.18
C THR A 663 -13.49 9.53 -28.75
N HIS A 664 -14.65 8.97 -28.42
CA HIS A 664 -15.88 9.72 -28.06
C HIS A 664 -16.09 9.86 -26.53
N SER A 665 -15.20 9.27 -25.73
CA SER A 665 -15.20 9.33 -24.26
C SER A 665 -13.76 9.41 -23.76
N ILE A 666 -13.48 10.29 -22.77
CA ILE A 666 -12.16 10.40 -22.14
C ILE A 666 -12.31 10.55 -20.63
N THR A 667 -11.60 9.71 -19.86
CA THR A 667 -11.49 9.82 -18.41
C THR A 667 -10.17 10.49 -18.05
N LEU A 668 -10.24 11.54 -17.22
CA LEU A 668 -9.10 12.26 -16.68
C LEU A 668 -9.32 12.46 -15.17
N ASN A 669 -8.26 12.50 -14.39
CA ASN A 669 -8.37 13.00 -13.01
C ASN A 669 -8.42 14.52 -13.05
N THR A 670 -9.19 15.12 -12.13
CA THR A 670 -9.11 16.55 -11.86
C THR A 670 -7.71 16.92 -11.35
N THR A 671 -7.34 18.19 -11.53
CA THR A 671 -6.26 18.86 -10.83
C THR A 671 -6.84 20.09 -10.16
N ASN A 672 -6.80 20.17 -8.83
CA ASN A 672 -7.49 21.18 -8.03
C ASN A 672 -8.99 21.29 -8.42
N GLY A 673 -9.68 20.16 -8.55
CA GLY A 673 -11.11 20.10 -8.90
C GLY A 673 -11.47 20.30 -10.38
N VAL A 674 -10.51 20.61 -11.27
CA VAL A 674 -10.78 20.89 -12.70
C VAL A 674 -10.23 19.79 -13.63
N VAL A 675 -11.03 19.35 -14.60
CA VAL A 675 -10.60 18.60 -15.80
C VAL A 675 -10.74 19.50 -17.03
N ASN A 676 -9.70 19.54 -17.87
CA ASN A 676 -9.73 20.17 -19.20
C ASN A 676 -9.41 19.14 -20.29
N ALA A 677 -10.25 19.05 -21.32
CA ALA A 677 -10.04 18.20 -22.49
C ALA A 677 -10.32 18.95 -23.79
N VAL A 678 -9.54 18.66 -24.84
CA VAL A 678 -9.68 19.31 -26.15
C VAL A 678 -10.64 18.51 -27.03
N PHE A 679 -11.81 19.09 -27.32
CA PHE A 679 -12.79 18.54 -28.25
C PHE A 679 -12.50 18.96 -29.70
N TYR A 680 -12.69 18.00 -30.59
CA TYR A 680 -12.62 18.12 -32.04
C TYR A 680 -13.96 17.70 -32.64
N ALA A 681 -14.49 18.49 -33.59
CA ALA A 681 -15.52 18.01 -34.50
C ALA A 681 -15.01 16.79 -35.31
N LYS A 682 -15.88 15.96 -35.89
CA LYS A 682 -15.46 14.78 -36.67
C LYS A 682 -15.68 15.00 -38.17
N GLU A 683 -14.82 14.43 -39.03
CA GLU A 683 -15.13 14.32 -40.46
C GLU A 683 -16.11 13.15 -40.70
N GLY A 684 -17.16 13.40 -41.47
CA GLY A 684 -18.24 12.45 -41.75
C GLY A 684 -19.64 13.07 -41.59
N ALA A 685 -20.67 12.31 -41.98
CA ALA A 685 -22.05 12.69 -41.75
C ALA A 685 -22.37 12.78 -40.25
N MET A 686 -23.01 13.87 -39.84
CA MET A 686 -23.64 14.03 -38.53
C MET A 686 -25.15 13.92 -38.72
N ASN A 687 -25.85 13.21 -37.82
CA ASN A 687 -27.30 13.36 -37.72
C ASN A 687 -27.62 14.76 -37.16
N ALA A 688 -28.52 15.51 -37.79
CA ALA A 688 -28.92 16.84 -37.34
C ALA A 688 -29.42 16.85 -35.88
N SER A 689 -29.94 15.72 -35.36
CA SER A 689 -30.32 15.55 -33.95
C SER A 689 -29.14 15.62 -32.95
N TYR A 690 -27.89 15.66 -33.42
CA TYR A 690 -26.69 15.82 -32.60
C TYR A 690 -26.05 17.22 -32.73
N ASN A 691 -26.74 18.21 -33.32
CA ASN A 691 -26.30 19.60 -33.36
C ASN A 691 -27.32 20.49 -32.61
N PRO A 692 -26.94 21.19 -31.53
CA PRO A 692 -25.61 21.23 -30.91
C PRO A 692 -25.22 19.90 -30.25
N VAL A 693 -23.92 19.59 -30.28
CA VAL A 693 -23.33 18.42 -29.65
C VAL A 693 -23.40 18.60 -28.13
N LYS A 694 -24.26 17.80 -27.48
CA LYS A 694 -24.31 17.70 -26.01
C LYS A 694 -23.06 17.00 -25.49
N ILE A 695 -22.38 17.57 -24.50
CA ILE A 695 -21.25 16.99 -23.79
C ILE A 695 -21.64 16.75 -22.34
N THR A 696 -21.66 15.49 -21.90
CA THR A 696 -21.90 15.13 -20.51
C THR A 696 -20.59 14.84 -19.78
N ALA A 697 -20.51 15.23 -18.50
CA ALA A 697 -19.49 14.74 -17.59
C ALA A 697 -20.10 13.66 -16.67
N LEU A 698 -19.30 12.63 -16.40
CA LEU A 698 -19.57 11.57 -15.43
C LEU A 698 -18.49 11.62 -14.33
N ALA A 699 -18.87 12.01 -13.12
CA ALA A 699 -18.03 11.93 -11.93
C ALA A 699 -18.74 11.10 -10.86
N ASP A 700 -18.07 10.11 -10.28
CA ASP A 700 -18.58 9.32 -9.16
C ASP A 700 -20.01 8.77 -9.38
N GLY A 701 -20.25 8.19 -10.55
CA GLY A 701 -21.58 7.66 -10.93
C GLY A 701 -22.60 8.71 -11.36
N TYR A 702 -22.42 9.99 -11.01
CA TYR A 702 -23.27 11.09 -11.45
C TYR A 702 -22.96 11.51 -12.88
N THR A 703 -23.97 11.50 -13.75
CA THR A 703 -23.87 12.07 -15.11
C THR A 703 -24.67 13.36 -15.19
N THR A 704 -24.09 14.42 -15.73
CA THR A 704 -24.74 15.74 -15.86
C THR A 704 -26.01 15.69 -16.72
N ASN A 705 -27.06 16.38 -16.25
CA ASN A 705 -28.35 16.47 -16.93
C ASN A 705 -28.34 17.49 -18.09
N ASP A 706 -29.47 17.68 -18.76
CA ASP A 706 -29.57 18.60 -19.92
C ASP A 706 -29.29 20.08 -19.57
N THR A 707 -29.55 20.52 -18.33
CA THR A 707 -29.26 21.91 -17.90
C THR A 707 -27.83 22.14 -17.43
N GLU A 708 -27.04 21.08 -17.21
CA GLU A 708 -25.66 21.11 -16.70
C GLU A 708 -24.61 20.71 -17.73
N SER A 709 -25.06 20.05 -18.80
CA SER A 709 -24.21 19.61 -19.89
C SER A 709 -23.76 20.80 -20.74
N ALA A 710 -22.52 20.77 -21.22
CA ALA A 710 -22.10 21.74 -22.22
C ALA A 710 -22.72 21.40 -23.58
N TYR A 711 -22.83 22.39 -24.44
CA TYR A 711 -23.31 22.24 -25.81
C TYR A 711 -22.34 22.95 -26.76
N ILE A 712 -21.95 22.27 -27.85
CA ILE A 712 -21.17 22.85 -28.93
C ILE A 712 -21.98 22.85 -30.22
N THR A 713 -22.27 24.04 -30.75
CA THR A 713 -22.81 24.19 -32.10
C THR A 713 -21.69 23.94 -33.11
N ILE A 714 -21.88 22.98 -34.00
CA ILE A 714 -20.99 22.79 -35.15
C ILE A 714 -21.58 23.57 -36.32
N ASN A 715 -20.82 24.54 -36.84
CA ASN A 715 -21.24 25.35 -37.98
C ASN A 715 -21.41 24.48 -39.24
N LYS A 716 -22.29 24.92 -40.16
CA LYS A 716 -22.37 24.35 -41.51
C LYS A 716 -20.98 24.41 -42.16
N THR A 717 -20.54 23.29 -42.71
CA THR A 717 -19.29 23.22 -43.50
C THR A 717 -19.64 23.15 -44.99
N SER A 718 -20.42 22.16 -45.41
CA SER A 718 -21.02 22.11 -46.75
C SER A 718 -22.55 22.08 -46.72
N ASP A 719 -23.18 22.51 -47.81
CA ASP A 719 -24.64 22.47 -48.00
C ASP A 719 -24.93 22.28 -49.49
N LEU A 720 -24.88 21.02 -49.93
CA LEU A 720 -24.96 20.67 -51.34
C LEU A 720 -26.39 20.74 -51.87
N TYR A 721 -26.50 21.15 -53.13
CA TYR A 721 -27.74 21.17 -53.88
C TYR A 721 -27.47 20.75 -55.34
N LEU A 722 -28.50 20.25 -56.01
CA LEU A 722 -28.47 19.85 -57.41
C LEU A 722 -29.64 20.52 -58.13
N LYS A 723 -29.39 21.28 -59.18
CA LYS A 723 -30.43 21.89 -60.04
C LYS A 723 -30.39 21.25 -61.41
N THR A 724 -31.55 20.92 -61.96
CA THR A 724 -31.64 20.18 -63.23
C THR A 724 -32.43 20.97 -64.27
N LYS A 725 -31.97 20.92 -65.52
CA LYS A 725 -32.64 21.52 -66.68
C LYS A 725 -32.53 20.60 -67.88
N SER A 726 -33.65 20.35 -68.58
CA SER A 726 -33.60 19.80 -69.93
C SER A 726 -33.47 20.90 -70.99
N ASN A 727 -32.90 20.59 -72.16
CA ASN A 727 -33.09 21.40 -73.36
C ASN A 727 -34.46 21.14 -74.04
N ASN A 728 -35.05 19.95 -73.86
CA ASN A 728 -36.42 19.63 -74.28
C ASN A 728 -37.15 18.82 -73.18
N ASN A 729 -38.26 19.35 -72.66
CA ASN A 729 -39.10 18.65 -71.67
C ASN A 729 -40.17 17.74 -72.33
N ASN A 730 -40.44 17.92 -73.62
CA ASN A 730 -41.44 17.15 -74.37
C ASN A 730 -40.85 16.60 -75.71
N PRO A 731 -39.77 15.81 -75.68
CA PRO A 731 -39.15 15.23 -76.86
C PRO A 731 -40.06 14.19 -77.53
N THR A 732 -39.89 13.98 -78.83
CA THR A 732 -40.61 12.94 -79.59
C THR A 732 -39.90 11.58 -79.53
N VAL A 733 -40.64 10.46 -79.65
CA VAL A 733 -40.02 9.11 -79.66
C VAL A 733 -38.98 9.00 -80.80
N GLY A 734 -37.74 8.68 -80.45
CA GLY A 734 -36.56 8.68 -81.31
C GLY A 734 -35.67 9.92 -81.18
N GLU A 735 -36.14 11.01 -80.58
CA GLU A 735 -35.39 12.26 -80.40
C GLU A 735 -34.32 12.16 -79.31
N LYS A 736 -33.17 12.83 -79.51
CA LYS A 736 -32.10 12.94 -78.52
C LYS A 736 -32.12 14.31 -77.85
N PHE A 737 -32.13 14.32 -76.52
CA PHE A 737 -32.20 15.53 -75.70
C PHE A 737 -31.16 15.48 -74.56
N LEU A 738 -30.90 16.64 -73.97
CA LEU A 738 -29.84 16.88 -73.01
C LEU A 738 -30.41 17.33 -71.66
N LEU A 739 -30.07 16.58 -70.61
CA LEU A 739 -30.28 16.91 -69.21
C LEU A 739 -28.98 17.48 -68.62
N THR A 740 -29.00 18.75 -68.24
CA THR A 740 -27.92 19.39 -67.48
C THR A 740 -28.26 19.36 -66.01
N TYR A 741 -27.41 18.68 -65.24
CA TYR A 741 -27.39 18.70 -63.78
C TYR A 741 -26.27 19.64 -63.32
N LYS A 742 -26.62 20.64 -62.49
CA LYS A 742 -25.72 21.60 -61.86
C LYS A 742 -25.62 21.26 -60.38
N LEU A 743 -24.51 20.68 -59.95
CA LEU A 743 -24.20 20.52 -58.53
C LEU A 743 -23.64 21.86 -58.03
N GLY A 744 -23.98 22.25 -56.80
CA GLY A 744 -23.37 23.41 -56.16
C GLY A 744 -23.34 23.27 -54.63
N ASN A 745 -22.57 24.14 -53.99
CA ASN A 745 -22.36 24.13 -52.54
C ASN A 745 -22.69 25.52 -51.97
N TYR A 746 -23.72 25.59 -51.11
CA TYR A 746 -24.10 26.80 -50.37
C TYR A 746 -23.39 26.93 -49.00
N GLY A 747 -22.58 25.94 -48.61
CA GLY A 747 -21.77 25.99 -47.39
C GLY A 747 -20.42 26.71 -47.60
N PRO A 748 -19.77 27.18 -46.52
CA PRO A 748 -18.52 27.95 -46.59
C PRO A 748 -17.27 27.11 -46.92
N ASP A 749 -17.28 25.81 -46.61
CA ASP A 749 -16.16 24.87 -46.84
C ASP A 749 -16.44 23.93 -48.02
N ALA A 750 -15.38 23.40 -48.63
CA ALA A 750 -15.49 22.41 -49.70
C ALA A 750 -16.04 21.05 -49.19
N ALA A 751 -17.00 20.48 -49.91
CA ALA A 751 -17.51 19.13 -49.65
C ALA A 751 -16.56 18.08 -50.24
N LYS A 752 -16.09 17.11 -49.44
CA LYS A 752 -15.18 16.05 -49.89
C LYS A 752 -15.94 14.79 -50.30
N ASN A 753 -15.37 14.02 -51.23
CA ASN A 753 -15.86 12.71 -51.68
C ASN A 753 -17.38 12.70 -51.93
N VAL A 754 -17.85 13.66 -52.73
CA VAL A 754 -19.26 13.81 -53.07
C VAL A 754 -19.66 12.75 -54.09
N THR A 755 -20.81 12.11 -53.90
CA THR A 755 -21.39 11.16 -54.87
C THR A 755 -22.83 11.53 -55.16
N ILE A 756 -23.19 11.56 -56.44
CA ILE A 756 -24.56 11.74 -56.93
C ILE A 756 -24.96 10.49 -57.71
N THR A 757 -26.09 9.89 -57.36
CA THR A 757 -26.59 8.67 -58.02
C THR A 757 -28.05 8.83 -58.42
N PHE A 758 -28.40 8.40 -59.63
CA PHE A 758 -29.77 8.35 -60.14
C PHE A 758 -29.96 7.25 -61.19
N GLN A 759 -31.20 6.80 -61.38
CA GLN A 759 -31.56 5.81 -62.41
C GLN A 759 -32.20 6.50 -63.62
N ILE A 760 -31.91 6.01 -64.82
CA ILE A 760 -32.56 6.42 -66.07
C ILE A 760 -33.73 5.45 -66.34
N PRO A 761 -34.99 5.90 -66.32
CA PRO A 761 -36.15 5.03 -66.53
C PRO A 761 -36.13 4.24 -67.84
N GLU A 762 -36.80 3.10 -67.85
CA GLU A 762 -37.19 2.43 -69.09
C GLU A 762 -38.09 3.36 -69.91
N GLY A 763 -37.84 3.48 -71.20
CA GLY A 763 -38.44 4.51 -72.08
C GLY A 763 -37.56 5.74 -72.33
N LEU A 764 -36.47 5.92 -71.57
CA LEU A 764 -35.39 6.87 -71.87
C LEU A 764 -34.05 6.12 -71.97
N ASP A 765 -33.48 5.98 -73.17
CA ASP A 765 -32.23 5.24 -73.35
C ASP A 765 -30.99 6.14 -73.22
N PHE A 766 -29.97 5.62 -72.56
CA PHE A 766 -28.68 6.28 -72.38
C PHE A 766 -27.95 6.46 -73.71
N VAL A 767 -27.44 7.67 -73.98
CA VAL A 767 -26.60 7.94 -75.16
C VAL A 767 -25.17 8.27 -74.77
N ASN A 768 -24.98 9.22 -73.84
CA ASN A 768 -23.66 9.58 -73.32
C ASN A 768 -23.79 10.47 -72.07
N ILE A 769 -22.73 10.52 -71.25
CA ILE A 769 -22.52 11.58 -70.25
C ILE A 769 -21.21 12.34 -70.56
N LYS A 770 -21.23 13.64 -70.31
CA LYS A 770 -20.02 14.44 -70.10
C LYS A 770 -20.09 15.12 -68.74
N VAL A 771 -18.98 15.14 -68.01
CA VAL A 771 -18.80 15.94 -66.80
C VAL A 771 -17.70 16.98 -67.04
N ASP A 772 -17.71 18.08 -66.30
CA ASP A 772 -16.60 19.05 -66.26
C ASP A 772 -15.63 18.80 -65.09
N SER A 773 -16.07 18.09 -64.06
CA SER A 773 -15.31 17.73 -62.87
C SER A 773 -15.75 16.37 -62.32
N GLY A 774 -14.82 15.65 -61.69
CA GLY A 774 -15.04 14.31 -61.17
C GLY A 774 -15.10 13.22 -62.26
N ASN A 775 -15.53 12.03 -61.86
CA ASN A 775 -15.67 10.85 -62.72
C ASN A 775 -17.12 10.37 -62.74
N PHE A 776 -17.55 9.68 -63.80
CA PHE A 776 -18.87 9.02 -63.83
C PHE A 776 -18.77 7.55 -64.21
N ILE A 777 -19.76 6.77 -63.78
CA ILE A 777 -19.98 5.37 -64.14
C ILE A 777 -21.45 5.22 -64.53
N TYR A 778 -21.72 4.48 -65.60
CA TYR A 778 -23.06 4.01 -65.95
C TYR A 778 -23.09 2.47 -65.85
N ASN A 779 -24.09 1.94 -65.16
CA ASN A 779 -24.37 0.50 -65.09
C ASN A 779 -25.57 0.21 -65.97
N GLU A 780 -25.33 -0.48 -67.09
CA GLU A 780 -26.35 -0.81 -68.09
C GLU A 780 -27.44 -1.72 -67.50
N THR A 781 -27.06 -2.75 -66.74
CA THR A 781 -27.97 -3.74 -66.13
C THR A 781 -28.95 -3.11 -65.16
N THR A 782 -28.56 -2.05 -64.44
CA THR A 782 -29.44 -1.34 -63.48
C THR A 782 -29.91 0.03 -64.00
N ARG A 783 -29.56 0.41 -65.24
CA ARG A 783 -29.76 1.74 -65.84
C ARG A 783 -29.32 2.90 -64.92
N THR A 784 -28.29 2.68 -64.09
CA THR A 784 -27.91 3.61 -63.00
C THR A 784 -26.69 4.44 -63.37
N VAL A 785 -26.77 5.75 -63.17
CA VAL A 785 -25.66 6.71 -63.26
C VAL A 785 -25.15 7.02 -61.86
N THR A 786 -23.82 7.01 -61.69
CA THR A 786 -23.13 7.49 -60.49
C THR A 786 -22.03 8.48 -60.90
N TRP A 787 -22.02 9.68 -60.30
CA TRP A 787 -21.05 10.75 -60.51
C TRP A 787 -20.32 11.04 -59.20
N THR A 788 -18.99 10.98 -59.20
CA THR A 788 -18.13 11.13 -58.01
C THR A 788 -17.17 12.30 -58.16
N LEU A 789 -17.05 13.12 -57.12
CA LEU A 789 -16.14 14.28 -57.07
C LEU A 789 -15.36 14.29 -55.74
N ASP A 790 -14.03 14.25 -55.81
CA ASP A 790 -13.16 14.21 -54.61
C ASP A 790 -13.30 15.48 -53.75
N SER A 791 -13.61 16.62 -54.38
CA SER A 791 -13.83 17.91 -53.71
C SER A 791 -14.78 18.80 -54.52
N VAL A 792 -15.72 19.45 -53.83
CA VAL A 792 -16.67 20.44 -54.37
C VAL A 792 -16.54 21.75 -53.57
N PRO A 793 -15.68 22.68 -54.03
CA PRO A 793 -15.57 24.04 -53.47
C PRO A 793 -16.87 24.84 -53.61
N VAL A 794 -16.87 26.09 -53.14
CA VAL A 794 -17.92 27.07 -53.46
C VAL A 794 -17.84 27.39 -54.96
N GLY A 795 -18.69 26.73 -55.73
CA GLY A 795 -18.68 26.75 -57.19
C GLY A 795 -19.69 25.74 -57.75
N ASP A 796 -19.77 25.66 -59.08
CA ASP A 796 -20.83 24.94 -59.78
C ASP A 796 -20.26 23.95 -60.83
N PRO A 797 -19.91 22.70 -60.48
CA PRO A 797 -19.64 21.65 -61.46
C PRO A 797 -20.93 21.12 -62.11
N TYR A 798 -20.83 20.67 -63.36
CA TYR A 798 -21.95 20.24 -64.19
C TYR A 798 -21.78 18.83 -64.79
N LEU A 799 -22.88 18.07 -64.77
CA LEU A 799 -23.05 16.82 -65.51
C LEU A 799 -24.06 17.02 -66.65
N TYR A 800 -23.69 16.56 -67.84
CA TYR A 800 -24.44 16.68 -69.08
C TYR A 800 -24.80 15.28 -69.57
N LEU A 801 -26.04 14.83 -69.32
CA LEU A 801 -26.55 13.54 -69.75
C LEU A 801 -27.36 13.69 -71.04
N THR A 802 -26.89 13.08 -72.12
CA THR A 802 -27.66 12.90 -73.35
C THR A 802 -28.43 11.58 -73.29
N VAL A 803 -29.74 11.65 -73.51
CA VAL A 803 -30.66 10.51 -73.58
C VAL A 803 -31.46 10.54 -74.87
N GLN A 804 -31.94 9.38 -75.31
CA GLN A 804 -32.85 9.23 -76.43
C GLN A 804 -34.22 8.78 -75.92
N ALA A 805 -35.28 9.44 -76.40
CA ALA A 805 -36.64 9.03 -76.11
C ALA A 805 -36.95 7.70 -76.82
N ALA A 806 -37.30 6.65 -76.06
CA ALA A 806 -37.49 5.29 -76.57
C ALA A 806 -38.95 4.81 -76.54
N GLY A 807 -39.78 5.36 -75.65
CA GLY A 807 -41.24 5.18 -75.62
C GLY A 807 -41.94 6.48 -75.19
N ASP A 808 -43.22 6.63 -75.50
CA ASP A 808 -44.02 7.77 -75.08
C ASP A 808 -44.53 7.64 -73.64
N GLY A 809 -44.70 8.77 -72.95
CA GLY A 809 -45.13 8.82 -71.55
C GLY A 809 -44.31 9.76 -70.66
N THR A 810 -44.61 9.73 -69.36
CA THR A 810 -44.03 10.62 -68.35
C THR A 810 -42.97 9.89 -67.51
N TYR A 811 -41.70 10.30 -67.66
CA TYR A 811 -40.55 9.71 -66.99
C TYR A 811 -39.98 10.66 -65.94
N LYS A 812 -39.76 10.17 -64.72
CA LYS A 812 -39.23 10.94 -63.58
C LYS A 812 -37.86 10.41 -63.17
N ILE A 813 -36.86 11.28 -63.09
CA ILE A 813 -35.52 10.99 -62.57
C ILE A 813 -35.39 11.63 -61.18
N THR A 814 -34.94 10.85 -60.20
CA THR A 814 -34.82 11.27 -58.79
C THR A 814 -33.39 11.02 -58.29
N PRO A 815 -32.54 12.05 -58.18
CA PRO A 815 -31.18 11.91 -57.66
C PRO A 815 -31.07 11.81 -56.15
N ILE A 816 -29.94 11.23 -55.71
CA ILE A 816 -29.51 11.11 -54.31
C ILE A 816 -28.09 11.68 -54.21
N ILE A 817 -27.81 12.50 -53.18
CA ILE A 817 -26.51 13.16 -52.96
C ILE A 817 -25.92 12.71 -51.62
N THR A 818 -24.67 12.25 -51.61
CA THR A 818 -23.89 11.92 -50.40
C THR A 818 -22.52 12.62 -50.41
N SER A 819 -21.88 12.77 -49.23
CA SER A 819 -20.55 13.38 -49.07
C SER A 819 -19.87 12.87 -47.80
N ALA A 820 -18.54 12.94 -47.74
CA ALA A 820 -17.75 12.73 -46.52
C ALA A 820 -17.64 13.99 -45.62
N THR A 821 -17.92 15.18 -46.14
CA THR A 821 -18.07 16.40 -45.33
C THR A 821 -19.48 16.44 -44.72
N TYR A 822 -19.65 17.06 -43.54
CA TYR A 822 -20.98 17.29 -43.00
C TYR A 822 -21.78 18.22 -43.94
N ASN A 823 -22.89 17.70 -44.42
CA ASN A 823 -23.72 18.28 -45.45
C ASN A 823 -25.19 18.08 -45.07
N LEU A 824 -25.99 19.15 -45.16
CA LEU A 824 -27.41 19.13 -44.78
C LEU A 824 -28.34 18.74 -45.94
N ASN A 825 -27.87 18.78 -47.20
CA ASN A 825 -28.70 18.58 -48.41
C ASN A 825 -29.98 19.46 -48.40
N SER A 826 -29.89 20.72 -47.97
CA SER A 826 -31.08 21.55 -47.72
C SER A 826 -31.63 22.30 -48.93
N GLY A 827 -31.01 22.13 -50.10
CA GLY A 827 -31.44 22.72 -51.36
C GLY A 827 -32.24 21.78 -52.26
N ASP A 828 -32.33 22.15 -53.54
CA ASP A 828 -32.90 21.30 -54.61
C ASP A 828 -32.11 19.98 -54.73
N LEU A 829 -32.81 18.89 -55.03
CA LEU A 829 -32.24 17.55 -55.25
C LEU A 829 -32.18 17.16 -56.73
N GLY A 830 -32.55 18.07 -57.64
CA GLY A 830 -32.38 17.90 -59.08
C GLY A 830 -33.39 16.94 -59.71
N ILE A 831 -34.53 16.76 -59.06
CA ILE A 831 -35.62 15.89 -59.54
C ILE A 831 -36.22 16.51 -60.81
N ILE A 832 -36.30 15.74 -61.90
CA ILE A 832 -36.86 16.21 -63.17
C ILE A 832 -37.84 15.20 -63.76
N THR A 833 -38.84 15.72 -64.47
CA THR A 833 -39.87 14.96 -65.18
C THR A 833 -39.86 15.34 -66.66
N ILE A 834 -39.88 14.35 -67.56
CA ILE A 834 -39.87 14.51 -69.01
C ILE A 834 -41.09 13.78 -69.60
N ASN A 835 -41.80 14.43 -70.53
CA ASN A 835 -43.03 13.90 -71.13
C ASN A 835 -42.80 13.57 -72.60
N VAL A 836 -42.34 12.36 -72.92
CA VAL A 836 -42.10 11.95 -74.30
C VAL A 836 -43.41 11.89 -75.08
N GLN A 837 -43.40 12.48 -76.28
CA GLN A 837 -44.53 12.52 -77.22
C GLN A 837 -44.38 11.42 -78.30
N PRO A 838 -45.47 10.77 -78.74
CA PRO A 838 -45.40 9.76 -79.80
C PRO A 838 -44.94 10.35 -81.14
N ASN A 839 -44.20 9.56 -81.93
CA ASN A 839 -43.60 10.00 -83.19
C ASN A 839 -44.62 9.95 -84.35
N SER A 840 -44.91 11.11 -84.94
CA SER A 840 -45.96 11.31 -85.94
C SER A 840 -45.45 11.46 -87.38
N ASN A 841 -44.62 10.51 -87.85
CA ASN A 841 -44.13 10.49 -89.24
C ASN A 841 -44.48 9.20 -90.01
N ASN A 842 -45.68 9.17 -90.60
CA ASN A 842 -45.89 8.48 -91.88
C ASN A 842 -47.06 9.14 -92.64
N SER A 843 -46.97 9.26 -93.97
CA SER A 843 -47.87 10.12 -94.75
C SER A 843 -49.07 9.38 -95.35
N GLY A 844 -50.27 9.99 -95.27
CA GLY A 844 -51.49 9.45 -95.86
C GLY A 844 -52.75 10.23 -95.45
N ASN A 845 -53.07 11.30 -96.19
CA ASN A 845 -54.21 12.17 -95.87
C ASN A 845 -55.55 11.55 -96.35
N GLY A 846 -56.63 11.60 -95.54
CA GLY A 846 -57.96 11.21 -96.03
C GLY A 846 -59.04 10.65 -95.07
N ASN A 847 -59.07 11.02 -93.77
CA ASN A 847 -60.19 10.80 -92.82
C ASN A 847 -61.12 9.57 -93.04
N SER A 848 -60.77 8.44 -92.42
CA SER A 848 -61.68 7.29 -92.29
C SER A 848 -62.73 7.48 -91.17
N LYS A 849 -63.97 7.09 -91.46
CA LYS A 849 -65.02 6.84 -90.46
C LYS A 849 -64.90 5.40 -89.91
N ASN A 850 -65.58 5.16 -88.77
CA ASN A 850 -66.10 3.86 -88.32
C ASN A 850 -65.06 2.79 -87.88
N THR A 851 -65.33 1.88 -86.93
CA THR A 851 -66.45 1.75 -85.96
C THR A 851 -66.04 0.97 -84.71
N VAL A 852 -66.89 1.02 -83.69
CA VAL A 852 -66.93 0.18 -82.48
C VAL A 852 -66.72 -1.33 -82.70
N ASN A 853 -66.26 -2.02 -81.65
CA ASN A 853 -67.04 -3.15 -81.09
C ASN A 853 -66.71 -3.40 -79.60
N ALA A 854 -67.51 -4.23 -78.92
CA ALA A 854 -67.57 -4.30 -77.45
C ALA A 854 -67.79 -5.73 -76.88
N ALA A 855 -67.87 -5.78 -75.54
CA ALA A 855 -68.47 -6.81 -74.67
C ALA A 855 -67.62 -8.04 -74.23
N SER A 856 -67.48 -8.16 -72.89
CA SER A 856 -67.63 -9.36 -72.02
C SER A 856 -66.87 -10.68 -72.34
N LYS A 857 -66.51 -11.55 -71.38
CA LYS A 857 -67.20 -11.93 -70.12
C LYS A 857 -66.26 -12.72 -69.16
N THR A 858 -66.76 -13.14 -68.00
CA THR A 858 -66.11 -14.08 -67.03
C THR A 858 -66.02 -15.52 -67.61
N THR A 859 -65.39 -16.56 -67.04
CA THR A 859 -64.95 -17.01 -65.68
C THR A 859 -63.92 -18.18 -65.89
N ILE A 860 -63.21 -18.90 -64.99
CA ILE A 860 -63.15 -19.15 -63.52
C ILE A 860 -61.64 -19.30 -63.09
N GLY A 861 -61.28 -20.08 -62.04
CA GLY A 861 -59.89 -20.40 -61.63
C GLY A 861 -59.77 -21.59 -60.64
N LEU A 862 -58.53 -22.05 -60.39
CA LEU A 862 -58.00 -23.06 -59.42
C LEU A 862 -56.50 -23.34 -59.82
N GLN A 863 -55.52 -23.74 -59.01
CA GLN A 863 -55.39 -24.08 -57.57
C GLN A 863 -53.91 -23.86 -57.09
N ASP A 864 -53.64 -23.90 -55.78
CA ASP A 864 -52.34 -23.59 -55.12
C ASP A 864 -51.21 -24.64 -55.23
N THR A 865 -49.95 -24.18 -55.17
CA THR A 865 -48.80 -24.93 -54.58
C THR A 865 -47.67 -24.02 -54.03
N GLY A 866 -47.20 -24.26 -52.79
CA GLY A 866 -45.76 -24.16 -52.45
C GLY A 866 -45.19 -22.90 -51.77
N LEU A 867 -45.01 -22.97 -50.44
CA LEU A 867 -44.07 -22.17 -49.61
C LEU A 867 -42.61 -22.70 -49.72
N PRO A 868 -41.55 -22.12 -49.08
CA PRO A 868 -41.49 -21.00 -48.10
C PRO A 868 -40.42 -19.90 -48.33
N LEU A 869 -40.58 -18.78 -47.61
CA LEU A 869 -39.67 -17.61 -47.54
C LEU A 869 -38.38 -17.83 -46.70
N ASN A 870 -37.90 -19.06 -46.53
CA ASN A 870 -36.98 -19.41 -45.43
C ASN A 870 -35.47 -19.46 -45.77
N TYR A 871 -35.05 -19.28 -47.03
CA TYR A 871 -33.67 -19.54 -47.44
C TYR A 871 -32.71 -18.34 -47.52
N LEU A 872 -33.21 -17.09 -47.49
CA LEU A 872 -32.33 -15.91 -47.65
C LEU A 872 -31.57 -15.50 -46.37
N ILE A 873 -31.95 -16.03 -45.20
CA ILE A 873 -31.28 -15.72 -43.91
C ILE A 873 -30.18 -16.74 -43.55
N LEU A 874 -30.15 -17.91 -44.20
CA LEU A 874 -29.16 -18.97 -43.91
C LEU A 874 -27.90 -18.92 -44.80
N ALA A 875 -27.91 -18.12 -45.87
CA ALA A 875 -26.81 -18.04 -46.84
C ALA A 875 -25.66 -17.09 -46.43
N LEU A 876 -25.89 -16.13 -45.50
CA LEU A 876 -24.89 -15.14 -45.09
C LEU A 876 -24.18 -15.46 -43.77
N LEU A 877 -24.50 -16.59 -43.13
CA LEU A 877 -23.99 -16.99 -41.81
C LEU A 877 -22.97 -18.14 -41.84
N MET A 878 -22.54 -18.60 -43.02
CA MET A 878 -21.63 -19.76 -43.17
C MET A 878 -20.35 -19.50 -43.98
N VAL A 879 -19.95 -18.25 -44.21
CA VAL A 879 -18.64 -17.90 -44.79
C VAL A 879 -17.98 -16.74 -44.03
N LEU A 880 -17.44 -17.02 -42.83
CA LEU A 880 -16.20 -16.45 -42.24
C LEU A 880 -16.06 -16.76 -40.72
N SER A 881 -16.24 -18.03 -40.32
CA SER A 881 -15.97 -18.52 -38.96
C SER A 881 -14.83 -19.57 -38.96
N GLY A 882 -13.74 -19.27 -39.67
CA GLY A 882 -12.58 -20.16 -39.80
C GLY A 882 -11.64 -20.14 -38.59
N LEU A 883 -11.84 -21.07 -37.64
CA LEU A 883 -10.93 -21.33 -36.52
C LEU A 883 -10.30 -22.72 -36.64
N ILE A 884 -8.97 -22.80 -36.81
CA ILE A 884 -8.16 -24.01 -36.68
C ILE A 884 -6.91 -23.67 -35.83
N PRO A 885 -6.40 -24.55 -34.93
CA PRO A 885 -5.90 -24.08 -33.63
C PRO A 885 -4.39 -24.25 -33.37
N LYS A 886 -3.96 -23.87 -32.16
CA LYS A 886 -2.59 -23.96 -31.61
C LYS A 886 -1.97 -25.37 -31.73
N ARG A 887 -0.67 -25.43 -32.07
CA ARG A 887 0.40 -25.91 -31.15
C ARG A 887 1.82 -25.88 -31.77
N LYS A 888 2.69 -25.07 -31.18
CA LYS A 888 3.68 -25.59 -30.22
C LYS A 888 3.90 -24.57 -29.10
#